data_AF-A0AAQ3TTT3-F1
#
_entry.id   AF-A0AAQ3TTT3-F1
#
_cell.length_a   1.000
_cell.length_b   1.000
_cell.length_c   1.000
_cell.angle_alpha   90.00
_cell.angle_beta   90.00
_cell.angle_gamma   90.00
#
_symmetry.space_group_name_H-M   'P 1'
#
loop_
_entity.id
_entity.type
_entity.pdbx_description
1 polymer ?
#
loop_
_entity_poly.entity_id
_entity_poly.type
_entity_poly.pdbx_seq_one_letter_code
_entity_poly.pdbx_strand_id
1 'polypeptide(L)'
;MEIGLKTMEGAAGRTMTTVCVTGAGGFVASWLVERLLATGRYTVHGTVRDPGDAKNAHLPALGGAAERLRLFRADVLDYGSVAAAIAGCDGVFHVACPTASKSSLHMMFLLLQVELLAPAVTGTMNVLKACSEAKVKRVVMVSSLSAVMINPEWGDSKAMDESCWSDIDVCRTTENWYCLSKTLAEVEAFDYAKRTGLDLVTICPSLVIGPLLQPTLNASSAVIVDFLKGFTTFCPLKSYLFHAHLVDLIEPLCGFCCLSTGDRLVKMKLRNFVDVRDVADALLLVYEAPDTSGRYICNSHPRKVSDVIKLLNSWYPTYQYATKFVQVSDEPSFSSKKLQAVGWKFRPFEETLRDSVESFQDAGLKKTQQGRRPGSWYRNTVPMEGAAGTTMATVCVTGAGGFVASWLVERLLAGGRYTVHGTVRDPDDPKNAHLAAMDGAAERLRLFKADILDYGSVAAAVAGCDGVYHVASPAELLAPAVTGTINVLKACSEAKVKRVVVVSSVSAVMVNPQSKVLDEDCWSDVEVCRTTQNWYCLSKTLAEQEAFAYAKRTGLDVVTVCPSLVIGPLLQSTVNASSSVIVDFLTGDNEVKLKLRNFVDVRDVADALLLVYETPEASGRYICHAHARQVSDVIGMLKSWYPAYKCATKLVQVSDEPLFSCKKLEALGWRFRPLEETLRDSVESFRDAGGPHATCGDTPRHAQPICVLCVLGIYPGQRERAYAGEDRAAMDGGAVGETKTETETVCVTGAGGFIASWLVQRLLSRGGYVVRGTVRDPSDPKNAHLMALDGARGRLRLCKADLLDYAAVAGCDGVFHVASPVPAANPPNPDVEVLAPAVAGTRHVLAASHAAGVRRVVVVSSVGAVIVNPKIRDGAVVEEDSWSDEDYCRTTENWYCLSKTVAEREALAYGEKAGLDVVTVCPPWVLGPLLQPTLNTTSMRLVAYLKGENTEEKMRNMVDVRDVADALVLVQYEAAEASGRRRYICSAHTMKLSEMVALVNRLHPDLKLMGYPRKFVQAEDEKGVSSERLQALGWKFRTAEETLRDTVASYRAAGILD
;
A
#
# COMPACT_ATOMS: atom_id res chain seq x y z
N MET A 1 -55.24 21.01 -23.76
CA MET A 1 -55.13 21.29 -25.20
C MET A 1 -54.03 20.43 -25.76
N GLU A 2 -54.37 19.69 -26.81
CA GLU A 2 -53.70 18.51 -27.35
C GLU A 2 -52.24 18.75 -27.81
N ILE A 3 -51.37 17.78 -27.54
CA ILE A 3 -50.15 17.58 -28.32
C ILE A 3 -50.31 16.23 -29.02
N GLY A 4 -50.45 16.28 -30.34
CA GLY A 4 -50.83 15.16 -31.19
C GLY A 4 -49.81 14.02 -31.16
N LEU A 5 -50.31 12.84 -30.77
CA LEU A 5 -49.78 11.55 -31.16
C LEU A 5 -49.91 11.43 -32.69
N LYS A 6 -48.82 11.65 -33.42
CA LYS A 6 -48.67 11.06 -34.75
C LYS A 6 -48.37 9.58 -34.57
N THR A 7 -49.41 8.77 -34.72
CA THR A 7 -49.30 7.34 -35.00
C THR A 7 -48.48 7.16 -36.27
N MET A 8 -47.26 6.63 -36.12
CA MET A 8 -46.52 6.01 -37.21
C MET A 8 -46.83 4.51 -37.18
N GLU A 9 -47.89 4.13 -37.87
CA GLU A 9 -48.08 2.76 -38.34
C GLU A 9 -46.97 2.46 -39.34
N GLY A 10 -46.00 1.63 -38.93
CA GLY A 10 -44.87 1.23 -39.78
C GLY A 10 -43.68 0.70 -38.99
N ALA A 11 -43.84 -0.42 -38.27
CA ALA A 11 -42.69 -1.11 -37.66
C ALA A 11 -42.92 -2.63 -37.51
N ALA A 12 -43.43 -3.28 -38.55
CA ALA A 12 -43.22 -4.73 -38.69
C ALA A 12 -41.78 -4.94 -39.17
N GLY A 13 -40.87 -5.29 -38.25
CA GLY A 13 -39.51 -5.74 -38.58
C GLY A 13 -38.31 -5.04 -37.92
N ARG A 14 -38.46 -4.30 -36.81
CA ARG A 14 -37.28 -3.80 -36.06
C ARG A 14 -36.77 -4.86 -35.08
N THR A 15 -35.58 -5.38 -35.32
CA THR A 15 -34.82 -6.23 -34.39
C THR A 15 -34.59 -5.50 -33.07
N MET A 16 -34.97 -6.13 -31.95
CA MET A 16 -34.69 -5.63 -30.59
C MET A 16 -33.18 -5.44 -30.39
N THR A 17 -32.78 -4.26 -29.91
CA THR A 17 -31.37 -3.93 -29.65
C THR A 17 -31.02 -4.28 -28.21
N THR A 18 -29.93 -5.02 -27.99
CA THR A 18 -29.51 -5.37 -26.62
C THR A 18 -28.45 -4.40 -26.13
N VAL A 19 -28.62 -3.80 -24.96
CA VAL A 19 -27.65 -2.85 -24.39
C VAL A 19 -27.27 -3.23 -22.97
N CYS A 20 -26.01 -3.00 -22.59
CA CYS A 20 -25.56 -3.18 -21.20
C CYS A 20 -25.51 -1.83 -20.47
N VAL A 21 -26.11 -1.74 -19.28
CA VAL A 21 -26.00 -0.59 -18.38
C VAL A 21 -25.20 -1.01 -17.16
N THR A 22 -23.98 -0.46 -17.04
CA THR A 22 -23.15 -0.76 -15.87
C THR A 22 -23.64 -0.01 -14.63
N GLY A 23 -23.60 -0.65 -13.47
CA GLY A 23 -24.07 -0.08 -12.21
C GLY A 23 -25.57 0.24 -12.20
N ALA A 24 -26.40 -0.65 -12.77
CA ALA A 24 -27.84 -0.44 -13.01
C ALA A 24 -28.64 0.02 -11.78
N GLY A 25 -28.25 -0.38 -10.57
CA GLY A 25 -28.89 0.04 -9.31
C GLY A 25 -28.52 1.46 -8.83
N GLY A 26 -27.62 2.15 -9.53
CA GLY A 26 -27.22 3.52 -9.23
C GLY A 26 -28.27 4.56 -9.66
N PHE A 27 -28.14 5.79 -9.17
CA PHE A 27 -29.15 6.84 -9.35
C PHE A 27 -29.43 7.18 -10.84
N VAL A 28 -28.40 7.59 -11.60
CA VAL A 28 -28.55 7.88 -13.04
C VAL A 28 -28.87 6.61 -13.82
N ALA A 29 -28.21 5.50 -13.48
CA ALA A 29 -28.37 4.24 -14.19
C ALA A 29 -29.80 3.67 -14.09
N SER A 30 -30.46 3.79 -12.94
CA SER A 30 -31.83 3.31 -12.73
C SER A 30 -32.82 4.05 -13.63
N TRP A 31 -32.66 5.37 -13.76
CA TRP A 31 -33.47 6.18 -14.69
C TRP A 31 -33.16 5.86 -16.15
N LEU A 32 -31.89 5.60 -16.50
CA LEU A 32 -31.54 5.16 -17.84
C LEU A 32 -32.18 3.79 -18.17
N VAL A 33 -32.16 2.84 -17.23
CA VAL A 33 -32.83 1.54 -17.39
C VAL A 33 -34.33 1.72 -17.58
N GLU A 34 -34.97 2.54 -16.75
CA GLU A 34 -36.40 2.88 -16.90
C GLU A 34 -36.69 3.43 -18.30
N ARG A 35 -35.91 4.40 -18.77
CA ARG A 35 -36.08 5.02 -20.09
C ARG A 35 -35.90 4.05 -21.23
N LEU A 36 -34.86 3.22 -21.19
CA LEU A 36 -34.60 2.19 -22.20
C LEU A 36 -35.78 1.21 -22.29
N LEU A 37 -36.29 0.73 -21.15
CA LEU A 37 -37.42 -0.18 -21.08
C LEU A 37 -38.73 0.44 -21.56
N ALA A 38 -38.96 1.72 -21.22
CA ALA A 38 -40.14 2.49 -21.61
C ALA A 38 -40.24 2.71 -23.13
N THR A 39 -39.11 2.76 -23.85
CA THR A 39 -39.14 2.87 -25.31
C THR A 39 -39.70 1.62 -26.00
N GLY A 40 -39.68 0.46 -25.33
CA GLY A 40 -40.04 -0.83 -25.91
C GLY A 40 -39.11 -1.34 -27.02
N ARG A 41 -37.96 -0.69 -27.27
CA ARG A 41 -37.00 -1.04 -28.34
C ARG A 41 -35.76 -1.78 -27.86
N TYR A 42 -35.53 -1.81 -26.55
CA TYR A 42 -34.29 -2.30 -25.95
C TYR A 42 -34.52 -3.48 -25.00
N THR A 43 -33.62 -4.46 -25.09
CA THR A 43 -33.36 -5.42 -24.02
C THR A 43 -32.15 -4.92 -23.22
N VAL A 44 -32.26 -4.86 -21.89
CA VAL A 44 -31.26 -4.26 -21.02
C VAL A 44 -30.57 -5.33 -20.19
N HIS A 45 -29.24 -5.43 -20.33
CA HIS A 45 -28.37 -6.13 -19.40
C HIS A 45 -27.92 -5.15 -18.31
N GLY A 46 -28.48 -5.27 -17.10
CA GLY A 46 -28.14 -4.40 -15.97
C GLY A 46 -27.10 -5.06 -15.06
N THR A 47 -25.92 -4.47 -14.90
CA THR A 47 -24.93 -5.03 -13.96
C THR A 47 -25.15 -4.47 -12.55
N VAL A 48 -25.13 -5.32 -11.54
CA VAL A 48 -25.12 -4.95 -10.12
C VAL A 48 -24.19 -5.88 -9.35
N ARG A 49 -23.55 -5.40 -8.28
CA ARG A 49 -22.64 -6.25 -7.47
C ARG A 49 -23.34 -7.43 -6.81
N ASP A 50 -24.60 -7.24 -6.42
CA ASP A 50 -25.45 -8.30 -5.92
C ASP A 50 -26.90 -8.07 -6.37
N PRO A 51 -27.42 -8.90 -7.31
CA PRO A 51 -28.82 -8.83 -7.74
C PRO A 51 -29.84 -9.03 -6.61
N GLY A 52 -29.47 -9.73 -5.53
CA GLY A 52 -30.35 -9.99 -4.38
C GLY A 52 -30.40 -8.88 -3.34
N ASP A 53 -29.57 -7.84 -3.47
CA ASP A 53 -29.53 -6.72 -2.54
C ASP A 53 -30.83 -5.91 -2.58
N ALA A 54 -31.41 -5.65 -1.41
CA ALA A 54 -32.65 -4.89 -1.26
C ALA A 54 -32.60 -3.52 -1.93
N LYS A 55 -31.41 -2.90 -2.09
CA LYS A 55 -31.26 -1.62 -2.79
C LYS A 55 -31.58 -1.69 -4.30
N ASN A 56 -31.61 -2.88 -4.88
CA ASN A 56 -31.87 -3.12 -6.31
C ASN A 56 -33.32 -3.58 -6.57
N ALA A 57 -34.15 -3.72 -5.53
CA ALA A 57 -35.50 -4.25 -5.62
C ALA A 57 -36.45 -3.40 -6.50
N HIS A 58 -36.11 -2.14 -6.76
CA HIS A 58 -36.87 -1.28 -7.67
C HIS A 58 -36.68 -1.64 -9.14
N LEU A 59 -35.56 -2.27 -9.53
CA LEU A 59 -35.26 -2.57 -10.93
C LEU A 59 -36.23 -3.60 -11.54
N PRO A 60 -36.56 -4.74 -10.90
CA PRO A 60 -37.57 -5.66 -11.41
C PRO A 60 -39.00 -5.08 -11.41
N ALA A 61 -39.26 -4.03 -10.63
CA ALA A 61 -40.56 -3.38 -10.55
C ALA A 61 -40.80 -2.34 -11.66
N LEU A 62 -39.80 -2.04 -12.49
CA LEU A 62 -39.94 -1.11 -13.61
C LEU A 62 -40.83 -1.69 -14.72
N GLY A 63 -41.58 -0.82 -15.40
CA GLY A 63 -42.43 -1.22 -16.52
C GLY A 63 -41.64 -1.89 -17.63
N GLY A 64 -42.03 -3.12 -18.01
CA GLY A 64 -41.34 -3.91 -19.04
C GLY A 64 -40.08 -4.65 -18.57
N ALA A 65 -39.69 -4.55 -17.30
CA ALA A 65 -38.51 -5.22 -16.77
C ALA A 65 -38.60 -6.75 -16.81
N ALA A 66 -39.77 -7.33 -16.50
CA ALA A 66 -39.97 -8.79 -16.48
C ALA A 66 -39.63 -9.48 -17.81
N GLU A 67 -39.83 -8.78 -18.94
CA GLU A 67 -39.57 -9.31 -20.29
C GLU A 67 -38.21 -8.89 -20.84
N ARG A 68 -37.72 -7.69 -20.47
CA ARG A 68 -36.62 -7.01 -21.16
C ARG A 68 -35.46 -6.59 -20.27
N LEU A 69 -35.50 -6.82 -18.96
CA LEU A 69 -34.38 -6.55 -18.06
C LEU A 69 -33.76 -7.84 -17.54
N ARG A 70 -32.46 -8.01 -17.76
CA ARG A 70 -31.67 -9.09 -17.18
C ARG A 70 -30.60 -8.51 -16.27
N LEU A 71 -30.63 -8.89 -14.99
CA LEU A 71 -29.61 -8.48 -14.03
C LEU A 71 -28.44 -9.45 -14.02
N PHE A 72 -27.22 -8.91 -14.09
CA PHE A 72 -25.98 -9.66 -13.98
C PHE A 72 -25.27 -9.28 -12.69
N ARG A 73 -24.82 -10.29 -11.95
CA ARG A 73 -23.86 -10.10 -10.85
C ARG A 73 -22.51 -9.74 -11.48
N ALA A 74 -22.10 -8.48 -11.36
CA ALA A 74 -20.83 -8.02 -11.92
C ALA A 74 -20.18 -6.94 -11.06
N ASP A 75 -18.85 -6.99 -10.96
CA ASP A 75 -18.01 -5.92 -10.44
C ASP A 75 -17.16 -5.39 -11.60
N VAL A 76 -17.09 -4.06 -11.76
CA VAL A 76 -16.30 -3.44 -12.83
C VAL A 76 -14.80 -3.77 -12.74
N LEU A 77 -14.31 -4.18 -11.56
CA LEU A 77 -12.93 -4.62 -11.37
C LEU A 77 -12.70 -6.09 -11.75
N ASP A 78 -13.76 -6.89 -11.85
CA ASP A 78 -13.69 -8.26 -12.35
C ASP A 78 -14.07 -8.29 -13.84
N TYR A 79 -13.03 -8.37 -14.67
CA TYR A 79 -13.16 -8.44 -16.12
C TYR A 79 -14.11 -9.55 -16.59
N GLY A 80 -14.05 -10.74 -15.99
CA GLY A 80 -14.86 -11.88 -16.40
C GLY A 80 -16.35 -11.62 -16.19
N SER A 81 -16.70 -11.02 -15.05
CA SER A 81 -18.09 -10.65 -14.75
C SER A 81 -18.62 -9.54 -15.68
N VAL A 82 -17.79 -8.57 -16.04
CA VAL A 82 -18.13 -7.47 -16.97
C VAL A 82 -18.29 -8.00 -18.39
N ALA A 83 -17.35 -8.80 -18.87
CA ALA A 83 -17.40 -9.41 -20.19
C ALA A 83 -18.64 -10.31 -20.36
N ALA A 84 -18.99 -11.07 -19.32
CA ALA A 84 -20.20 -11.91 -19.33
C ALA A 84 -21.50 -11.08 -19.46
N ALA A 85 -21.55 -9.89 -18.87
CA ALA A 85 -22.72 -9.02 -18.97
C ALA A 85 -22.80 -8.29 -20.33
N ILE A 86 -21.65 -7.94 -20.92
CA ILE A 86 -21.54 -7.23 -22.20
C ILE A 86 -21.69 -8.18 -23.40
N ALA A 87 -21.45 -9.48 -23.21
CA ALA A 87 -21.59 -10.48 -24.26
C ALA A 87 -22.98 -10.42 -24.94
N GLY A 88 -22.98 -10.22 -26.26
CA GLY A 88 -24.19 -10.13 -27.06
C GLY A 88 -24.90 -8.77 -27.04
N CYS A 89 -24.32 -7.74 -26.41
CA CYS A 89 -24.85 -6.38 -26.46
C CYS A 89 -24.39 -5.63 -27.72
N ASP A 90 -25.31 -4.90 -28.34
CA ASP A 90 -25.05 -3.95 -29.43
C ASP A 90 -24.41 -2.64 -28.92
N GLY A 91 -24.71 -2.25 -27.68
CA GLY A 91 -24.30 -0.98 -27.08
C GLY A 91 -24.03 -1.08 -25.59
N VAL A 92 -23.20 -0.19 -25.06
CA VAL A 92 -22.90 -0.15 -23.62
C VAL A 92 -23.00 1.27 -23.07
N PHE A 93 -23.72 1.42 -21.96
CA PHE A 93 -23.75 2.61 -21.13
C PHE A 93 -22.88 2.41 -19.90
N HIS A 94 -21.72 3.05 -19.88
CA HIS A 94 -20.79 2.98 -18.76
C HIS A 94 -21.12 4.07 -17.72
N VAL A 95 -22.00 3.73 -16.76
CA VAL A 95 -22.44 4.62 -15.67
C VAL A 95 -21.76 4.27 -14.34
N ALA A 96 -21.27 3.04 -14.20
CA ALA A 96 -20.62 2.58 -12.98
C ALA A 96 -19.31 3.35 -12.72
N CYS A 97 -19.30 4.15 -11.65
CA CYS A 97 -18.10 4.77 -11.11
C CYS A 97 -18.09 4.55 -9.60
N PRO A 98 -16.95 4.18 -9.00
CA PRO A 98 -16.81 4.19 -7.56
C PRO A 98 -16.99 5.63 -7.06
N THR A 99 -18.07 5.87 -6.34
CA THR A 99 -18.23 7.07 -5.51
C THR A 99 -17.92 6.68 -4.08
N ALA A 100 -17.12 7.49 -3.38
CA ALA A 100 -16.86 7.32 -1.95
C ALA A 100 -18.19 7.07 -1.23
N SER A 101 -18.32 5.91 -0.56
CA SER A 101 -19.52 5.61 0.21
C SER A 101 -19.67 6.65 1.34
N LYS A 102 -20.86 6.77 1.96
CA LYS A 102 -21.04 7.63 3.15
C LYS A 102 -20.06 7.26 4.28
N SER A 103 -19.54 6.04 4.27
CA SER A 103 -18.45 5.59 5.12
C SER A 103 -17.12 6.23 4.70
N SER A 104 -16.81 6.36 3.42
CA SER A 104 -15.51 6.76 2.88
C SER A 104 -15.23 8.28 2.89
N LEU A 105 -16.23 9.13 3.16
CA LEU A 105 -16.07 10.60 3.14
C LEU A 105 -15.37 11.21 4.38
N HIS A 106 -14.93 10.39 5.34
CA HIS A 106 -14.27 10.84 6.57
C HIS A 106 -12.81 10.36 6.72
N MET A 107 -12.28 9.57 5.77
CA MET A 107 -10.89 9.11 5.77
C MET A 107 -10.03 10.10 5.00
N MET A 108 -9.19 10.87 5.68
CA MET A 108 -8.45 11.96 5.04
C MET A 108 -7.08 11.49 4.51
N PHE A 109 -6.84 11.89 3.26
CA PHE A 109 -5.61 11.99 2.48
C PHE A 109 -4.94 10.76 1.83
N LEU A 110 -4.64 9.64 2.51
CA LEU A 110 -3.90 8.55 1.83
C LEU A 110 -4.77 7.52 1.09
N LEU A 111 -6.03 7.33 1.48
CA LEU A 111 -6.89 6.26 0.94
C LEU A 111 -7.73 6.68 -0.28
N LEU A 112 -8.05 7.97 -0.44
CA LEU A 112 -8.85 8.43 -1.59
C LEU A 112 -8.14 8.20 -2.93
N GLN A 113 -6.81 8.29 -2.95
CA GLN A 113 -6.01 8.01 -4.14
C GLN A 113 -6.26 6.58 -4.64
N VAL A 114 -6.15 5.58 -3.76
CA VAL A 114 -6.31 4.16 -4.13
C VAL A 114 -7.78 3.78 -4.31
N GLU A 115 -8.68 4.25 -3.45
CA GLU A 115 -10.11 3.87 -3.52
C GLU A 115 -10.88 4.50 -4.69
N LEU A 116 -10.47 5.68 -5.17
CA LEU A 116 -11.16 6.36 -6.28
C LEU A 116 -10.43 6.24 -7.63
N LEU A 117 -9.09 6.37 -7.67
CA LEU A 117 -8.37 6.40 -8.96
C LEU A 117 -8.30 5.02 -9.59
N ALA A 118 -7.76 4.04 -8.85
CA ALA A 118 -7.51 2.72 -9.41
C ALA A 118 -8.83 2.03 -9.82
N PRO A 119 -9.90 2.05 -9.00
CA PRO A 119 -11.18 1.50 -9.42
C PRO A 119 -11.89 2.26 -10.56
N ALA A 120 -11.77 3.59 -10.65
CA ALA A 120 -12.38 4.36 -11.73
C ALA A 120 -11.68 4.07 -13.07
N VAL A 121 -10.35 4.16 -13.13
CA VAL A 121 -9.58 3.91 -14.36
C VAL A 121 -9.65 2.43 -14.74
N THR A 122 -9.33 1.52 -13.82
CA THR A 122 -9.32 0.07 -14.11
C THR A 122 -10.71 -0.43 -14.48
N GLY A 123 -11.75 0.01 -13.77
CA GLY A 123 -13.13 -0.34 -14.08
C GLY A 123 -13.57 0.12 -15.46
N THR A 124 -13.24 1.37 -15.83
CA THR A 124 -13.49 1.88 -17.18
C THR A 124 -12.72 1.07 -18.23
N MET A 125 -11.45 0.76 -18.00
CA MET A 125 -10.64 -0.03 -18.94
C MET A 125 -11.18 -1.44 -19.14
N ASN A 126 -11.63 -2.11 -18.08
CA ASN A 126 -12.26 -3.43 -18.17
C ASN A 126 -13.53 -3.40 -19.04
N VAL A 127 -14.38 -2.39 -18.84
CA VAL A 127 -15.60 -2.22 -19.63
C VAL A 127 -15.27 -1.96 -21.10
N LEU A 128 -14.35 -1.04 -21.40
CA LEU A 128 -13.97 -0.73 -22.78
C LEU A 128 -13.30 -1.91 -23.49
N LYS A 129 -12.44 -2.65 -22.78
CA LYS A 129 -11.84 -3.89 -23.29
C LYS A 129 -12.90 -4.93 -23.63
N ALA A 130 -13.83 -5.18 -22.71
CA ALA A 130 -14.94 -6.10 -22.96
C ALA A 130 -15.83 -5.63 -24.13
N CYS A 131 -16.06 -4.32 -24.28
CA CYS A 131 -16.80 -3.76 -25.41
C CYS A 131 -16.07 -4.01 -26.75
N SER A 132 -14.76 -3.80 -26.79
CA SER A 132 -13.95 -4.04 -27.99
C SER A 132 -13.94 -5.52 -28.38
N GLU A 133 -13.75 -6.42 -27.41
CA GLU A 133 -13.76 -7.87 -27.64
C GLU A 133 -15.15 -8.38 -28.09
N ALA A 134 -16.21 -7.84 -27.49
CA ALA A 134 -17.60 -8.16 -27.87
C ALA A 134 -18.06 -7.45 -29.17
N LYS A 135 -17.21 -6.60 -29.77
CA LYS A 135 -17.53 -5.80 -30.97
C LYS A 135 -18.79 -4.95 -30.81
N VAL A 136 -18.93 -4.35 -29.64
CA VAL A 136 -20.00 -3.38 -29.33
C VAL A 136 -19.92 -2.22 -30.32
N LYS A 137 -21.08 -1.79 -30.85
CA LYS A 137 -21.15 -0.75 -31.89
C LYS A 137 -20.82 0.64 -31.34
N ARG A 138 -21.28 0.94 -30.12
CA ARG A 138 -21.10 2.23 -29.47
C ARG A 138 -21.09 2.12 -27.95
N VAL A 139 -20.20 2.87 -27.32
CA VAL A 139 -20.12 3.04 -25.87
C VAL A 139 -20.44 4.49 -25.50
N VAL A 140 -21.38 4.68 -24.58
CA VAL A 140 -21.68 5.99 -23.97
C VAL A 140 -21.25 5.96 -22.51
N MET A 141 -20.24 6.75 -22.17
CA MET A 141 -19.65 6.80 -20.83
C MET A 141 -20.08 8.04 -20.06
N VAL A 142 -20.39 7.87 -18.77
CA VAL A 142 -20.72 8.98 -17.85
C VAL A 142 -19.46 9.47 -17.13
N SER A 143 -18.93 10.60 -17.60
CA SER A 143 -17.85 11.35 -16.93
C SER A 143 -18.45 12.29 -15.87
N SER A 144 -17.90 13.50 -15.71
CA SER A 144 -18.39 14.54 -14.80
C SER A 144 -17.84 15.90 -15.21
N LEU A 145 -18.53 17.00 -14.88
CA LEU A 145 -17.93 18.34 -14.96
C LEU A 145 -16.62 18.49 -14.17
N SER A 146 -16.37 17.62 -13.19
CA SER A 146 -15.08 17.53 -12.49
C SER A 146 -13.89 17.20 -13.40
N ALA A 147 -14.13 16.68 -14.63
CA ALA A 147 -13.09 16.48 -15.64
C ALA A 147 -12.86 17.71 -16.54
N VAL A 148 -13.60 18.81 -16.31
CA VAL A 148 -13.60 20.03 -17.13
C VAL A 148 -13.14 21.26 -16.32
N MET A 149 -13.44 21.31 -15.03
CA MET A 149 -13.50 22.54 -14.25
C MET A 149 -12.21 23.06 -13.59
N ILE A 150 -11.19 22.24 -13.34
CA ILE A 150 -10.00 22.66 -12.56
C ILE A 150 -8.82 22.92 -13.49
N ASN A 151 -8.52 24.16 -13.85
CA ASN A 151 -7.26 24.50 -14.50
C ASN A 151 -6.92 25.98 -14.24
N PRO A 152 -5.71 26.30 -13.73
CA PRO A 152 -5.30 27.66 -13.39
C PRO A 152 -5.13 28.58 -14.62
N GLU A 153 -5.06 28.02 -15.83
CA GLU A 153 -4.98 28.80 -17.07
C GLU A 153 -6.35 29.35 -17.53
N TRP A 154 -7.47 28.85 -16.96
CA TRP A 154 -8.79 29.37 -17.26
C TRP A 154 -9.06 30.65 -16.46
N GLY A 155 -9.13 31.81 -17.13
CA GLY A 155 -9.57 33.06 -16.51
C GLY A 155 -11.07 33.07 -16.19
N ASP A 156 -11.49 33.91 -15.22
CA ASP A 156 -12.85 34.00 -14.67
C ASP A 156 -13.99 34.35 -15.66
N SER A 157 -13.67 34.63 -16.93
CA SER A 157 -14.59 35.29 -17.88
C SER A 157 -15.15 34.43 -19.02
N LYS A 158 -14.75 33.15 -19.18
CA LYS A 158 -15.22 32.29 -20.30
C LYS A 158 -16.06 31.11 -19.80
N ALA A 159 -17.24 30.92 -20.39
CA ALA A 159 -18.02 29.70 -20.16
C ALA A 159 -17.26 28.49 -20.71
N MET A 160 -17.05 27.48 -19.87
CA MET A 160 -16.34 26.25 -20.24
C MET A 160 -17.20 25.41 -21.19
N ASP A 161 -16.55 24.86 -22.21
CA ASP A 161 -17.16 24.00 -23.23
C ASP A 161 -16.45 22.62 -23.25
N GLU A 162 -16.83 21.76 -24.19
CA GLU A 162 -16.30 20.39 -24.30
C GLU A 162 -14.80 20.30 -24.60
N SER A 163 -14.15 21.41 -24.97
CA SER A 163 -12.68 21.48 -25.17
C SER A 163 -11.90 21.64 -23.88
N CYS A 164 -12.56 22.06 -22.79
CA CYS A 164 -11.91 22.30 -21.51
C CYS A 164 -11.63 20.99 -20.75
N TRP A 165 -10.44 20.87 -20.20
CA TRP A 165 -10.02 19.74 -19.35
C TRP A 165 -9.55 20.26 -18.00
N SER A 166 -9.80 19.45 -16.97
CA SER A 166 -9.14 19.66 -15.69
C SER A 166 -7.68 19.25 -15.80
N ASP A 167 -6.81 20.09 -15.26
CA ASP A 167 -5.38 19.89 -15.23
C ASP A 167 -5.04 18.78 -14.22
N ILE A 168 -4.37 17.74 -14.72
CA ILE A 168 -4.02 16.54 -13.97
C ILE A 168 -3.05 16.88 -12.83
N ASP A 169 -2.06 17.73 -13.07
CA ASP A 169 -1.03 18.04 -12.09
C ASP A 169 -1.55 18.98 -11.01
N VAL A 170 -2.41 19.92 -11.37
CA VAL A 170 -3.12 20.78 -10.42
C VAL A 170 -4.07 19.93 -9.58
N CYS A 171 -4.85 19.05 -10.20
CA CYS A 171 -5.72 18.14 -9.44
C CYS A 171 -4.92 17.23 -8.49
N ARG A 172 -3.72 16.80 -8.89
CA ARG A 172 -2.83 15.96 -8.07
C ARG A 172 -2.18 16.76 -6.93
N THR A 173 -1.68 17.96 -7.20
CA THR A 173 -0.99 18.82 -6.22
C THR A 173 -1.94 19.47 -5.23
N THR A 174 -3.17 19.78 -5.65
CA THR A 174 -4.25 20.28 -4.78
C THR A 174 -5.11 19.17 -4.19
N GLU A 175 -4.72 17.91 -4.42
CA GLU A 175 -5.36 16.72 -3.85
C GLU A 175 -6.87 16.60 -4.16
N ASN A 176 -7.30 17.14 -5.29
CA ASN A 176 -8.66 17.02 -5.83
C ASN A 176 -8.86 15.64 -6.49
N TRP A 177 -8.80 14.57 -5.70
CA TRP A 177 -8.74 13.17 -6.16
C TRP A 177 -9.93 12.71 -7.01
N TYR A 178 -11.14 13.23 -6.75
CA TYR A 178 -12.33 12.91 -7.58
C TYR A 178 -12.25 13.56 -8.97
N CYS A 179 -11.77 14.80 -9.04
CA CYS A 179 -11.52 15.48 -10.32
C CYS A 179 -10.40 14.77 -11.08
N LEU A 180 -9.32 14.39 -10.38
CA LEU A 180 -8.24 13.60 -10.96
C LEU A 180 -8.74 12.24 -11.50
N SER A 181 -9.57 11.51 -10.76
CA SER A 181 -10.05 10.18 -11.19
C SER A 181 -11.00 10.25 -12.37
N LYS A 182 -11.90 11.23 -12.40
CA LYS A 182 -12.79 11.46 -13.55
C LYS A 182 -12.02 11.91 -14.78
N THR A 183 -11.02 12.78 -14.61
CA THR A 183 -10.16 13.24 -15.71
C THR A 183 -9.36 12.09 -16.30
N LEU A 184 -8.64 11.32 -15.46
CA LEU A 184 -7.81 10.20 -15.92
C LEU A 184 -8.64 9.09 -16.57
N ALA A 185 -9.78 8.72 -15.99
CA ALA A 185 -10.65 7.71 -16.58
C ALA A 185 -11.19 8.14 -17.95
N GLU A 186 -11.54 9.43 -18.12
CA GLU A 186 -12.01 9.96 -19.40
C GLU A 186 -10.88 10.05 -20.44
N VAL A 187 -9.68 10.48 -20.06
CA VAL A 187 -8.50 10.53 -20.95
C VAL A 187 -8.13 9.12 -21.45
N GLU A 188 -7.97 8.16 -20.53
CA GLU A 188 -7.63 6.77 -20.87
C GLU A 188 -8.71 6.12 -21.75
N ALA A 189 -9.98 6.46 -21.53
CA ALA A 189 -11.07 5.97 -22.35
C ALA A 189 -10.97 6.45 -23.80
N PHE A 190 -10.71 7.75 -24.03
CA PHE A 190 -10.51 8.26 -25.38
C PHE A 190 -9.24 7.72 -26.04
N ASP A 191 -8.15 7.56 -25.29
CA ASP A 191 -6.91 6.96 -25.80
C ASP A 191 -7.09 5.49 -26.19
N TYR A 192 -7.88 4.74 -25.42
CA TYR A 192 -8.25 3.36 -25.77
C TYR A 192 -9.16 3.31 -27.01
N ALA A 193 -10.19 4.15 -27.06
CA ALA A 193 -11.11 4.24 -28.18
C ALA A 193 -10.37 4.59 -29.48
N LYS A 194 -9.45 5.55 -29.44
CA LYS A 194 -8.61 5.94 -30.58
C LYS A 194 -7.71 4.80 -31.07
N ARG A 195 -7.15 4.00 -30.16
CA ARG A 195 -6.29 2.85 -30.51
C ARG A 195 -7.06 1.68 -31.09
N THR A 196 -8.28 1.44 -30.63
CA THR A 196 -9.07 0.26 -30.99
C THR A 196 -10.11 0.52 -32.08
N GLY A 197 -10.39 1.79 -32.39
CA GLY A 197 -11.48 2.19 -33.28
C GLY A 197 -12.86 2.04 -32.64
N LEU A 198 -12.95 1.87 -31.32
CA LEU A 198 -14.22 1.79 -30.59
C LEU A 198 -14.93 3.15 -30.62
N ASP A 199 -16.20 3.18 -31.02
CA ASP A 199 -17.00 4.41 -31.01
C ASP A 199 -17.39 4.77 -29.57
N LEU A 200 -16.76 5.82 -29.03
CA LEU A 200 -16.92 6.29 -27.67
C LEU A 200 -17.45 7.73 -27.64
N VAL A 201 -18.53 7.92 -26.89
CA VAL A 201 -19.10 9.23 -26.56
C VAL A 201 -19.12 9.41 -25.05
N THR A 202 -18.71 10.57 -24.53
CA THR A 202 -18.77 10.87 -23.10
C THR A 202 -19.77 11.98 -22.80
N ILE A 203 -20.51 11.83 -21.70
CA ILE A 203 -21.40 12.85 -21.15
C ILE A 203 -20.82 13.31 -19.81
N CYS A 204 -20.63 14.61 -19.63
CA CYS A 204 -20.11 15.26 -18.42
C CYS A 204 -21.25 15.97 -17.68
N PRO A 205 -22.02 15.28 -16.81
CA PRO A 205 -23.12 15.90 -16.08
C PRO A 205 -22.62 16.82 -14.96
N SER A 206 -23.42 17.85 -14.66
CA SER A 206 -23.29 18.68 -13.46
C SER A 206 -23.89 17.97 -12.22
N LEU A 207 -24.19 18.70 -11.15
CA LEU A 207 -24.75 18.10 -9.94
C LEU A 207 -26.15 17.52 -10.24
N VAL A 208 -26.23 16.19 -10.33
CA VAL A 208 -27.47 15.50 -10.72
C VAL A 208 -28.43 15.42 -9.55
N ILE A 209 -29.59 16.05 -9.68
CA ILE A 209 -30.70 15.99 -8.71
C ILE A 209 -31.97 15.47 -9.38
N GLY A 210 -32.97 15.08 -8.62
CA GLY A 210 -34.22 14.55 -9.16
C GLY A 210 -34.85 13.48 -8.26
N PRO A 211 -36.03 12.97 -8.67
CA PRO A 211 -36.74 11.92 -7.94
C PRO A 211 -35.93 10.61 -7.87
N LEU A 212 -36.00 9.92 -6.72
CA LEU A 212 -35.32 8.64 -6.46
C LEU A 212 -36.21 7.47 -6.91
N LEU A 213 -35.65 6.57 -7.72
CA LEU A 213 -36.25 5.24 -7.98
C LEU A 213 -35.78 4.20 -6.97
N GLN A 214 -34.53 4.33 -6.53
CA GLN A 214 -33.89 3.46 -5.55
C GLN A 214 -34.13 3.96 -4.12
N PRO A 215 -34.11 3.08 -3.10
CA PRO A 215 -34.38 3.45 -1.71
C PRO A 215 -33.24 4.23 -1.03
N THR A 216 -32.14 4.49 -1.74
CA THR A 216 -30.93 5.12 -1.19
C THR A 216 -30.68 6.51 -1.78
N LEU A 217 -30.36 7.47 -0.91
CA LEU A 217 -30.00 8.83 -1.30
C LEU A 217 -28.56 8.89 -1.82
N ASN A 218 -28.38 9.38 -3.05
CA ASN A 218 -27.09 9.59 -3.69
C ASN A 218 -26.36 10.85 -3.13
N ALA A 219 -25.07 11.00 -3.46
CA ALA A 219 -24.24 12.10 -2.96
C ALA A 219 -24.67 13.49 -3.46
N SER A 220 -25.13 13.61 -4.71
CA SER A 220 -25.53 14.90 -5.29
C SER A 220 -26.87 15.40 -4.74
N SER A 221 -27.84 14.50 -4.54
CA SER A 221 -29.13 14.79 -3.89
C SER A 221 -28.98 15.08 -2.38
N ALA A 222 -27.92 14.62 -1.72
CA ALA A 222 -27.65 14.95 -0.33
C ALA A 222 -27.45 16.46 -0.10
N VAL A 223 -26.94 17.19 -1.11
CA VAL A 223 -26.79 18.66 -1.07
C VAL A 223 -28.14 19.37 -0.89
N ILE A 224 -29.22 18.83 -1.48
CA ILE A 224 -30.57 19.41 -1.33
C ILE A 224 -31.14 19.09 0.06
N VAL A 225 -30.90 17.88 0.58
CA VAL A 225 -31.31 17.49 1.94
C VAL A 225 -30.60 18.36 2.98
N ASP A 226 -29.35 18.71 2.74
CA ASP A 226 -28.57 19.65 3.55
C ASP A 226 -29.20 21.04 3.59
N PHE A 227 -29.60 21.57 2.43
CA PHE A 227 -30.33 22.85 2.36
C PHE A 227 -31.63 22.84 3.17
N LEU A 228 -32.38 21.72 3.15
CA LEU A 228 -33.60 21.52 3.93
C LEU A 228 -33.34 21.36 5.45
N LYS A 229 -32.13 21.00 5.86
CA LYS A 229 -31.78 20.79 7.28
C LYS A 229 -31.07 21.99 7.90
N GLY A 230 -30.70 22.99 7.10
CA GLY A 230 -30.01 24.18 7.58
C GLY A 230 -28.54 23.91 7.94
N PHE A 231 -28.03 22.76 7.49
CA PHE A 231 -26.65 22.34 7.62
C PHE A 231 -26.08 22.21 6.21
N THR A 232 -24.95 22.83 5.92
CA THR A 232 -24.12 22.38 4.81
C THR A 232 -23.22 21.26 5.35
N THR A 233 -23.14 20.11 4.69
CA THR A 233 -22.17 19.08 5.09
C THR A 233 -20.74 19.62 5.06
N PHE A 234 -20.23 19.80 6.28
CA PHE A 234 -18.89 19.50 6.79
C PHE A 234 -17.76 19.32 5.76
N CYS A 235 -16.86 20.30 5.71
CA CYS A 235 -15.44 20.04 5.53
C CYS A 235 -14.80 19.97 6.93
N PRO A 236 -14.03 18.93 7.32
CA PRO A 236 -13.55 18.76 8.70
C PRO A 236 -12.42 19.72 9.11
N LEU A 237 -12.03 20.68 8.26
CA LEU A 237 -10.82 21.48 8.45
C LEU A 237 -10.92 22.62 9.47
N LYS A 238 -12.10 22.96 10.01
CA LYS A 238 -12.21 24.08 10.99
C LYS A 238 -12.26 23.72 12.47
N SER A 239 -12.46 22.45 12.86
CA SER A 239 -12.36 22.11 14.29
C SER A 239 -10.93 21.98 14.79
N TYR A 240 -9.92 22.01 13.91
CA TYR A 240 -8.50 21.84 14.27
C TYR A 240 -7.68 23.15 14.29
N LEU A 241 -8.23 24.28 13.84
CA LEU A 241 -7.50 25.55 13.76
C LEU A 241 -8.29 26.69 14.40
N PHE A 242 -8.32 26.68 15.74
CA PHE A 242 -8.44 27.93 16.51
C PHE A 242 -7.06 28.58 16.53
N HIS A 243 -6.64 29.26 15.46
CA HIS A 243 -5.69 30.40 15.49
C HIS A 243 -5.88 31.15 14.15
N ALA A 244 -6.25 32.43 14.25
CA ALA A 244 -6.45 33.31 13.12
C ALA A 244 -5.13 33.48 12.33
N HIS A 245 -5.20 33.40 11.00
CA HIS A 245 -4.25 33.86 9.95
C HIS A 245 -4.04 32.90 8.76
N LEU A 246 -4.67 31.73 8.72
CA LEU A 246 -4.55 30.77 7.60
C LEU A 246 -5.80 30.60 6.73
N VAL A 247 -6.83 31.42 6.93
CA VAL A 247 -8.14 31.25 6.26
C VAL A 247 -8.06 31.54 4.75
N ASP A 248 -7.11 32.36 4.31
CA ASP A 248 -6.97 32.77 2.90
C ASP A 248 -6.15 31.79 2.04
N LEU A 249 -5.47 30.81 2.65
CA LEU A 249 -4.68 29.79 1.93
C LEU A 249 -5.44 28.48 1.63
N ILE A 250 -6.64 28.29 2.20
CA ILE A 250 -7.41 27.03 2.12
C ILE A 250 -8.51 27.09 1.05
N GLU A 251 -8.81 28.26 0.48
CA GLU A 251 -9.86 28.41 -0.53
C GLU A 251 -9.71 27.53 -1.80
N PRO A 252 -8.50 27.21 -2.30
CA PRO A 252 -8.36 26.34 -3.49
C PRO A 252 -8.46 24.83 -3.21
N LEU A 253 -8.30 24.39 -1.95
CA LEU A 253 -8.09 22.96 -1.58
C LEU A 253 -9.38 22.13 -1.48
N CYS A 254 -10.54 22.72 -1.74
CA CYS A 254 -11.84 22.03 -1.68
C CYS A 254 -12.77 22.59 -2.74
N GLY A 255 -12.53 22.23 -4.01
CA GLY A 255 -13.38 22.64 -5.14
C GLY A 255 -14.86 22.23 -5.02
N PHE A 256 -15.22 21.34 -4.08
CA PHE A 256 -16.58 20.88 -3.87
C PHE A 256 -17.19 21.15 -2.47
N CYS A 257 -16.37 21.36 -1.43
CA CYS A 257 -16.83 21.43 -0.04
C CYS A 257 -17.09 22.87 0.42
N CYS A 258 -18.34 23.13 0.80
CA CYS A 258 -18.73 24.36 1.48
C CYS A 258 -18.21 24.34 2.92
N LEU A 259 -17.26 25.20 3.27
CA LEU A 259 -16.83 25.40 4.66
C LEU A 259 -17.97 26.01 5.50
N SER A 260 -18.24 25.45 6.68
CA SER A 260 -18.94 26.12 7.77
C SER A 260 -18.03 26.22 9.01
N THR A 261 -17.88 27.43 9.56
CA THR A 261 -17.67 27.64 11.00
C THR A 261 -18.99 27.31 11.71
N GLY A 262 -18.97 26.87 12.97
CA GLY A 262 -20.13 26.42 13.76
C GLY A 262 -21.32 27.39 13.97
N ASP A 263 -21.44 28.44 13.17
CA ASP A 263 -22.65 29.22 12.97
C ASP A 263 -23.28 28.84 11.63
N ARG A 264 -24.62 28.85 11.51
CA ARG A 264 -25.41 28.53 10.30
C ARG A 264 -25.09 29.42 9.07
N LEU A 265 -23.88 29.31 8.55
CA LEU A 265 -23.27 30.10 7.48
C LEU A 265 -23.25 29.28 6.20
N VAL A 266 -23.85 29.81 5.13
CA VAL A 266 -23.87 29.20 3.79
C VAL A 266 -23.13 30.08 2.80
N LYS A 267 -22.20 29.49 2.05
CA LYS A 267 -21.47 30.17 0.97
C LYS A 267 -22.41 30.51 -0.21
N MET A 268 -22.47 31.78 -0.59
CA MET A 268 -23.16 32.26 -1.79
C MET A 268 -22.29 32.01 -3.01
N LYS A 269 -22.34 30.79 -3.52
CA LYS A 269 -21.74 30.43 -4.81
C LYS A 269 -22.78 30.05 -5.84
N LEU A 270 -22.50 30.32 -7.09
CA LEU A 270 -23.15 29.69 -8.24
C LEU A 270 -22.86 28.18 -8.18
N ARG A 271 -23.90 27.36 -8.32
CA ARG A 271 -23.79 25.90 -8.52
C ARG A 271 -24.53 25.50 -9.78
N ASN A 272 -24.02 24.45 -10.43
CA ASN A 272 -24.55 23.90 -11.67
C ASN A 272 -25.36 22.62 -11.39
N PHE A 273 -26.64 22.61 -11.80
CA PHE A 273 -27.57 21.49 -11.56
C PHE A 273 -28.08 20.90 -12.87
N VAL A 274 -28.46 19.62 -12.83
CA VAL A 274 -29.17 18.92 -13.91
C VAL A 274 -30.13 17.87 -13.34
N ASP A 275 -31.28 17.67 -14.00
CA ASP A 275 -32.25 16.64 -13.62
C ASP A 275 -31.75 15.26 -14.04
N VAL A 276 -31.88 14.26 -13.16
CA VAL A 276 -31.51 12.86 -13.45
C VAL A 276 -32.23 12.29 -14.67
N ARG A 277 -33.48 12.71 -14.92
CA ARG A 277 -34.27 12.31 -16.09
C ARG A 277 -33.70 12.95 -17.35
N ASP A 278 -33.27 14.21 -17.28
CA ASP A 278 -32.63 14.91 -18.40
C ASP A 278 -31.27 14.27 -18.73
N VAL A 279 -30.51 13.80 -17.73
CA VAL A 279 -29.26 13.05 -17.95
C VAL A 279 -29.53 11.71 -18.64
N ALA A 280 -30.54 10.96 -18.20
CA ALA A 280 -30.94 9.72 -18.85
C ALA A 280 -31.39 9.95 -20.31
N ASP A 281 -32.17 11.01 -20.55
CA ASP A 281 -32.59 11.43 -21.89
C ASP A 281 -31.38 11.82 -22.75
N ALA A 282 -30.39 12.52 -22.19
CA ALA A 282 -29.13 12.86 -22.89
C ALA A 282 -28.33 11.63 -23.30
N LEU A 283 -28.17 10.66 -22.38
CA LEU A 283 -27.42 9.42 -22.63
C LEU A 283 -28.07 8.62 -23.77
N LEU A 284 -29.39 8.47 -23.74
CA LEU A 284 -30.12 7.79 -24.81
C LEU A 284 -30.02 8.55 -26.14
N LEU A 285 -30.13 9.89 -26.11
CA LEU A 285 -30.07 10.72 -27.30
C LEU A 285 -28.73 10.58 -28.04
N VAL A 286 -27.61 10.67 -27.33
CA VAL A 286 -26.27 10.53 -27.97
C VAL A 286 -26.00 9.09 -28.39
N TYR A 287 -26.58 8.10 -27.73
CA TYR A 287 -26.51 6.73 -28.21
C TYR A 287 -27.22 6.55 -29.57
N GLU A 288 -28.43 7.11 -29.71
CA GLU A 288 -29.26 6.97 -30.92
C GLU A 288 -28.83 7.86 -32.09
N ALA A 289 -28.16 8.98 -31.82
CA ALA A 289 -27.76 9.93 -32.86
C ALA A 289 -26.39 9.55 -33.47
N PRO A 290 -26.33 9.04 -34.71
CA PRO A 290 -25.10 8.49 -35.30
C PRO A 290 -23.97 9.51 -35.43
N ASP A 291 -24.30 10.78 -35.70
CA ASP A 291 -23.31 11.85 -35.91
C ASP A 291 -22.68 12.41 -34.61
N THR A 292 -23.10 11.90 -33.45
CA THR A 292 -22.53 12.34 -32.17
C THR A 292 -21.16 11.72 -31.93
N SER A 293 -20.22 12.54 -31.46
CA SER A 293 -18.85 12.11 -31.19
C SER A 293 -18.16 12.98 -30.14
N GLY A 294 -17.20 12.37 -29.44
CA GLY A 294 -16.40 13.04 -28.43
C GLY A 294 -17.18 13.32 -27.14
N ARG A 295 -16.94 14.49 -26.55
CA ARG A 295 -17.47 14.87 -25.24
C ARG A 295 -18.72 15.73 -25.38
N TYR A 296 -19.60 15.70 -24.38
CA TYR A 296 -20.79 16.54 -24.29
C TYR A 296 -21.03 16.99 -22.85
N ILE A 297 -21.13 18.30 -22.62
CA ILE A 297 -21.48 18.83 -21.31
C ILE A 297 -22.99 18.72 -21.09
N CYS A 298 -23.39 18.19 -19.93
CA CYS A 298 -24.80 18.03 -19.54
C CYS A 298 -25.08 18.87 -18.28
N ASN A 299 -25.31 20.16 -18.51
CA ASN A 299 -25.67 21.14 -17.48
C ASN A 299 -26.94 21.90 -17.91
N SER A 300 -27.90 22.09 -17.01
CA SER A 300 -29.12 22.85 -17.33
C SER A 300 -29.23 24.16 -16.57
N HIS A 301 -28.97 24.17 -15.26
CA HIS A 301 -29.32 25.31 -14.40
C HIS A 301 -28.15 25.78 -13.52
N PRO A 302 -27.44 26.85 -13.90
CA PRO A 302 -26.61 27.59 -12.96
C PRO A 302 -27.53 28.41 -12.02
N ARG A 303 -27.47 28.13 -10.72
CA ARG A 303 -28.26 28.80 -9.68
C ARG A 303 -27.40 29.15 -8.48
N LYS A 304 -27.57 30.36 -7.95
CA LYS A 304 -26.95 30.73 -6.68
C LYS A 304 -27.62 29.95 -5.56
N VAL A 305 -26.81 29.40 -4.65
CA VAL A 305 -27.31 28.63 -3.50
C VAL A 305 -28.34 29.42 -2.68
N SER A 306 -28.16 30.74 -2.56
CA SER A 306 -29.12 31.62 -1.88
C SER A 306 -30.52 31.59 -2.49
N ASP A 307 -30.61 31.51 -3.82
CA ASP A 307 -31.89 31.54 -4.53
C ASP A 307 -32.59 30.18 -4.46
N VAL A 308 -31.81 29.09 -4.48
CA VAL A 308 -32.30 27.73 -4.21
C VAL A 308 -32.90 27.65 -2.80
N ILE A 309 -32.20 28.16 -1.78
CA ILE A 309 -32.69 28.16 -0.39
C ILE A 309 -33.96 29.02 -0.25
N LYS A 310 -34.04 30.18 -0.92
CA LYS A 310 -35.26 31.01 -0.94
C LYS A 310 -36.46 30.25 -1.54
N LEU A 311 -36.26 29.55 -2.66
CA LEU A 311 -37.31 28.73 -3.29
C LEU A 311 -37.76 27.61 -2.35
N LEU A 312 -36.82 26.87 -1.76
CA LEU A 312 -37.12 25.79 -0.81
C LEU A 312 -37.88 26.33 0.42
N ASN A 313 -37.44 27.44 1.00
CA ASN A 313 -38.12 28.06 2.15
C ASN A 313 -39.53 28.53 1.80
N SER A 314 -39.75 29.04 0.58
CA SER A 314 -41.07 29.45 0.12
C SER A 314 -42.04 28.26 -0.05
N TRP A 315 -41.57 27.11 -0.53
CA TRP A 315 -42.43 25.95 -0.79
C TRP A 315 -42.58 25.03 0.42
N TYR A 316 -41.52 24.90 1.23
CA TYR A 316 -41.46 24.00 2.37
C TYR A 316 -41.00 24.74 3.64
N PRO A 317 -41.80 25.68 4.18
CA PRO A 317 -41.41 26.54 5.30
C PRO A 317 -41.26 25.80 6.65
N THR A 318 -41.63 24.52 6.72
CA THR A 318 -41.56 23.71 7.94
C THR A 318 -40.16 23.17 8.25
N TYR A 319 -39.24 23.29 7.30
CA TYR A 319 -37.84 22.90 7.41
C TYR A 319 -36.97 24.03 8.01
N GLN A 320 -35.78 23.69 8.49
CA GLN A 320 -34.86 24.68 9.05
C GLN A 320 -33.87 25.14 7.97
N TYR A 321 -33.89 26.41 7.60
CA TYR A 321 -32.98 26.97 6.59
C TYR A 321 -31.88 27.83 7.23
N ALA A 322 -30.76 27.97 6.53
CA ALA A 322 -29.70 28.88 6.94
C ALA A 322 -30.12 30.35 6.78
N THR A 323 -29.66 31.19 7.70
CA THR A 323 -30.00 32.63 7.75
C THR A 323 -28.79 33.55 7.58
N LYS A 324 -27.56 33.03 7.65
CA LYS A 324 -26.32 33.79 7.41
C LYS A 324 -25.65 33.31 6.13
N PHE A 325 -25.22 34.25 5.29
CA PHE A 325 -24.62 33.97 3.98
C PHE A 325 -23.24 34.64 3.84
N VAL A 326 -22.28 33.94 3.22
CA VAL A 326 -20.90 34.45 2.98
C VAL A 326 -20.61 34.44 1.49
N GLN A 327 -20.12 35.55 0.93
CA GLN A 327 -19.76 35.63 -0.48
C GLN A 327 -18.42 34.93 -0.74
N VAL A 328 -18.35 34.11 -1.79
CA VAL A 328 -17.14 33.40 -2.25
C VAL A 328 -17.11 33.42 -3.78
N SER A 329 -16.01 33.00 -4.40
CA SER A 329 -15.92 32.84 -5.86
C SER A 329 -16.98 31.87 -6.38
N ASP A 330 -17.60 32.23 -7.51
CA ASP A 330 -18.63 31.42 -8.17
C ASP A 330 -18.00 30.21 -8.89
N GLU A 331 -18.73 29.10 -9.01
CA GLU A 331 -18.30 28.02 -9.91
C GLU A 331 -18.31 28.51 -11.37
N PRO A 332 -17.42 27.99 -12.24
CA PRO A 332 -17.44 28.32 -13.66
C PRO A 332 -18.82 28.08 -14.29
N SER A 333 -19.16 28.89 -15.28
CA SER A 333 -20.33 28.64 -16.14
C SER A 333 -19.97 27.59 -17.18
N PHE A 334 -20.88 26.64 -17.44
CA PHE A 334 -20.67 25.57 -18.43
C PHE A 334 -21.70 25.65 -19.55
N SER A 335 -21.25 25.47 -20.80
CA SER A 335 -22.10 25.50 -21.99
C SER A 335 -22.55 24.10 -22.42
N SER A 336 -23.86 23.87 -22.48
CA SER A 336 -24.44 22.63 -23.03
C SER A 336 -24.93 22.80 -24.48
N LYS A 337 -24.47 23.84 -25.19
CA LYS A 337 -24.96 24.17 -26.54
C LYS A 337 -24.75 23.02 -27.54
N LYS A 338 -23.62 22.30 -27.43
CA LYS A 338 -23.33 21.13 -28.27
C LYS A 338 -24.38 20.04 -28.08
N LEU A 339 -24.76 19.75 -26.82
CA LEU A 339 -25.78 18.75 -26.49
C LEU A 339 -27.19 19.21 -26.91
N GLN A 340 -27.52 20.49 -26.73
CA GLN A 340 -28.77 21.08 -27.19
C GLN A 340 -28.91 21.05 -28.73
N ALA A 341 -27.82 21.23 -29.46
CA ALA A 341 -27.81 21.15 -30.93
C ALA A 341 -28.18 19.75 -31.46
N VAL A 342 -27.96 18.69 -30.66
CA VAL A 342 -28.39 17.31 -30.95
C VAL A 342 -29.89 17.12 -30.66
N GLY A 343 -30.54 18.09 -30.03
CA GLY A 343 -31.97 18.05 -29.70
C GLY A 343 -32.27 17.82 -28.22
N TRP A 344 -31.26 17.87 -27.34
CA TRP A 344 -31.47 17.74 -25.90
C TRP A 344 -32.28 18.91 -25.35
N LYS A 345 -33.34 18.57 -24.62
CA LYS A 345 -34.20 19.50 -23.89
C LYS A 345 -34.16 19.11 -22.42
N PHE A 346 -34.20 20.10 -21.55
CA PHE A 346 -34.17 19.90 -20.10
C PHE A 346 -35.38 20.55 -19.43
N ARG A 347 -35.74 20.01 -18.28
CA ARG A 347 -36.90 20.43 -17.48
C ARG A 347 -36.63 21.76 -16.76
N PRO A 348 -37.68 22.53 -16.40
CA PRO A 348 -37.53 23.69 -15.54
C PRO A 348 -36.90 23.34 -14.19
N PHE A 349 -36.04 24.22 -13.66
CA PHE A 349 -35.34 23.99 -12.39
C PHE A 349 -36.31 23.78 -11.23
N GLU A 350 -37.40 24.55 -11.22
CA GLU A 350 -38.40 24.54 -10.17
C GLU A 350 -39.16 23.21 -10.10
N GLU A 351 -39.40 22.58 -11.26
CA GLU A 351 -39.98 21.24 -11.38
C GLU A 351 -39.00 20.20 -10.82
N THR A 352 -37.75 20.20 -11.31
CA THR A 352 -36.69 19.30 -10.84
C THR A 352 -36.48 19.37 -9.32
N LEU A 353 -36.44 20.58 -8.76
CA LEU A 353 -36.22 20.79 -7.33
C LEU A 353 -37.41 20.30 -6.51
N ARG A 354 -38.64 20.56 -6.95
CA ARG A 354 -39.86 20.11 -6.28
C ARG A 354 -39.97 18.59 -6.27
N ASP A 355 -39.85 17.96 -7.43
CA ASP A 355 -39.91 16.50 -7.59
C ASP A 355 -38.85 15.80 -6.74
N SER A 356 -37.66 16.40 -6.64
CA SER A 356 -36.60 15.90 -5.75
C SER A 356 -37.07 15.88 -4.29
N VAL A 357 -37.57 17.00 -3.78
CA VAL A 357 -37.97 17.12 -2.36
C VAL A 357 -39.17 16.25 -2.02
N GLU A 358 -40.18 16.21 -2.89
CA GLU A 358 -41.35 15.35 -2.72
C GLU A 358 -40.96 13.87 -2.70
N SER A 359 -40.11 13.44 -3.64
CA SER A 359 -39.56 12.09 -3.65
C SER A 359 -38.77 11.75 -2.38
N PHE A 360 -37.99 12.69 -1.84
CA PHE A 360 -37.27 12.48 -0.56
C PHE A 360 -38.25 12.31 0.61
N GLN A 361 -39.34 13.07 0.63
CA GLN A 361 -40.38 12.97 1.66
C GLN A 361 -41.11 11.63 1.62
N ASP A 362 -41.42 11.13 0.43
CA ASP A 362 -42.11 9.85 0.23
C ASP A 362 -41.21 8.66 0.56
N ALA A 363 -39.89 8.79 0.33
CA ALA A 363 -38.89 7.82 0.77
C ALA A 363 -38.66 7.78 2.30
N GLY A 364 -39.45 8.49 3.11
CA GLY A 364 -39.43 8.41 4.57
C GLY A 364 -38.52 9.43 5.27
N LEU A 365 -37.99 10.43 4.58
CA LEU A 365 -37.24 11.54 5.19
C LEU A 365 -38.19 12.61 5.78
N LYS A 366 -39.09 12.24 6.72
CA LYS A 366 -40.08 13.16 7.31
C LYS A 366 -39.78 13.59 8.77
N LYS A 367 -39.93 14.91 8.97
CA LYS A 367 -40.20 15.73 10.18
C LYS A 367 -39.21 15.66 11.37
N THR A 368 -38.40 16.71 11.51
CA THR A 368 -37.80 17.14 12.78
C THR A 368 -38.92 17.46 13.79
N GLN A 369 -38.99 16.72 14.91
CA GLN A 369 -39.81 17.14 16.05
C GLN A 369 -39.23 18.41 16.69
N GLN A 370 -40.13 19.35 16.96
CA GLN A 370 -39.88 20.59 17.70
C GLN A 370 -39.54 20.30 19.17
N GLY A 371 -38.50 20.98 19.66
CA GLY A 371 -38.43 21.57 21.01
C GLY A 371 -38.54 20.66 22.23
N ARG A 372 -37.39 20.33 22.84
CA ARG A 372 -37.26 20.31 24.31
C ARG A 372 -35.99 21.05 24.75
N ARG A 373 -36.18 21.94 25.73
CA ARG A 373 -35.18 22.84 26.33
C ARG A 373 -34.12 22.05 27.14
N PRO A 374 -32.93 22.63 27.38
CA PRO A 374 -31.88 22.00 28.16
C PRO A 374 -32.22 22.10 29.67
N GLY A 375 -32.27 20.96 30.34
CA GLY A 375 -32.38 20.91 31.79
C GLY A 375 -32.89 19.57 32.34
N SER A 376 -32.12 19.02 33.28
CA SER A 376 -32.54 18.07 34.32
C SER A 376 -33.01 16.68 33.88
N TRP A 377 -32.11 15.69 33.91
CA TRP A 377 -32.41 14.33 34.41
C TRP A 377 -31.15 13.69 35.02
N TYR A 378 -30.76 14.17 36.20
CA TYR A 378 -30.26 13.26 37.23
C TYR A 378 -31.48 12.52 37.80
N ARG A 379 -31.29 11.24 38.13
CA ARG A 379 -32.23 10.26 38.72
C ARG A 379 -33.16 9.55 37.73
N ASN A 380 -32.81 8.29 37.46
CA ASN A 380 -33.64 7.16 37.90
C ASN A 380 -32.74 5.94 38.18
N THR A 381 -32.40 5.74 39.46
CA THR A 381 -32.38 4.41 40.09
C THR A 381 -33.76 3.79 39.93
N VAL A 382 -33.94 2.50 39.65
CA VAL A 382 -33.94 1.30 40.54
C VAL A 382 -34.10 0.04 39.63
N PRO A 383 -33.94 -1.23 40.10
CA PRO A 383 -33.32 -1.75 41.32
C PRO A 383 -32.28 -2.89 41.06
N MET A 384 -31.37 -3.08 42.01
CA MET A 384 -30.81 -4.40 42.29
C MET A 384 -31.84 -5.20 43.08
N GLU A 385 -32.22 -6.37 42.58
CA GLU A 385 -32.13 -7.64 43.33
C GLU A 385 -32.53 -8.84 42.45
N GLY A 386 -31.62 -9.82 42.39
CA GLY A 386 -31.95 -11.25 42.38
C GLY A 386 -32.55 -11.86 41.11
N ALA A 387 -31.70 -12.23 40.14
CA ALA A 387 -31.96 -13.42 39.33
C ALA A 387 -30.65 -14.02 38.83
N ALA A 388 -30.39 -15.24 39.28
CA ALA A 388 -29.34 -16.12 38.79
C ALA A 388 -29.50 -16.35 37.27
N GLY A 389 -28.36 -16.30 36.57
CA GLY A 389 -28.24 -16.53 35.14
C GLY A 389 -27.31 -15.52 34.45
N THR A 390 -26.11 -15.28 34.99
CA THR A 390 -25.11 -14.42 34.32
C THR A 390 -24.61 -15.13 33.05
N THR A 391 -25.10 -14.69 31.89
CA THR A 391 -24.48 -15.03 30.61
C THR A 391 -23.07 -14.45 30.58
N MET A 392 -22.06 -15.31 30.46
CA MET A 392 -20.64 -14.93 30.36
C MET A 392 -20.42 -13.99 29.17
N ALA A 393 -19.78 -12.84 29.39
CA ALA A 393 -19.45 -11.89 28.33
C ALA A 393 -18.30 -12.43 27.47
N THR A 394 -18.41 -12.32 26.15
CA THR A 394 -17.36 -12.83 25.24
C THR A 394 -16.50 -11.67 24.75
N VAL A 395 -15.18 -11.77 24.86
CA VAL A 395 -14.25 -10.73 24.39
C VAL A 395 -13.23 -11.29 23.41
N CYS A 396 -12.86 -10.52 22.39
CA CYS A 396 -11.81 -10.89 21.46
C CYS A 396 -10.49 -10.18 21.81
N VAL A 397 -9.39 -10.91 21.88
CA VAL A 397 -8.03 -10.38 22.06
C VAL A 397 -7.23 -10.63 20.79
N THR A 398 -6.84 -9.55 20.12
CA THR A 398 -6.04 -9.69 18.89
C THR A 398 -4.57 -9.98 19.20
N GLY A 399 -3.96 -10.96 18.51
CA GLY A 399 -2.57 -11.34 18.74
C GLY A 399 -2.32 -11.95 20.13
N ALA A 400 -3.20 -12.86 20.55
CA ALA A 400 -3.26 -13.43 21.91
C ALA A 400 -1.93 -14.02 22.39
N GLY A 401 -1.11 -14.59 21.49
CA GLY A 401 0.21 -15.14 21.82
C GLY A 401 1.32 -14.10 22.05
N GLY A 402 1.03 -12.80 21.90
CA GLY A 402 1.99 -11.72 22.14
C GLY A 402 2.17 -11.40 23.63
N PHE A 403 3.24 -10.66 23.96
CA PHE A 403 3.66 -10.41 25.34
C PHE A 403 2.59 -9.77 26.24
N VAL A 404 2.06 -8.59 25.86
CA VAL A 404 0.98 -7.92 26.60
C VAL A 404 -0.33 -8.71 26.50
N ALA A 405 -0.61 -9.28 25.33
CA ALA A 405 -1.85 -9.97 25.06
C ALA A 405 -1.99 -11.25 25.90
N SER A 406 -0.91 -12.00 26.12
CA SER A 406 -0.93 -13.23 26.92
C SER A 406 -1.27 -12.95 28.39
N TRP A 407 -0.72 -11.87 28.96
CA TRP A 407 -1.09 -11.42 30.31
C TRP A 407 -2.53 -10.91 30.38
N LEU A 408 -3.02 -10.23 29.34
CA LEU A 408 -4.43 -9.83 29.27
C LEU A 408 -5.36 -11.05 29.20
N VAL A 409 -5.02 -12.07 28.43
CA VAL A 409 -5.77 -13.34 28.36
C VAL A 409 -5.78 -14.02 29.73
N GLU A 410 -4.63 -14.09 30.41
CA GLU A 410 -4.53 -14.63 31.77
C GLU A 410 -5.49 -13.90 32.73
N ARG A 411 -5.48 -12.55 32.75
CA ARG A 411 -6.38 -11.76 33.62
C ARG A 411 -7.87 -11.98 33.31
N LEU A 412 -8.23 -12.05 32.04
CA LEU A 412 -9.60 -12.28 31.61
C LEU A 412 -10.10 -13.68 32.03
N LEU A 413 -9.24 -14.69 31.97
CA LEU A 413 -9.53 -16.05 32.40
C LEU A 413 -9.58 -16.16 33.93
N ALA A 414 -8.58 -15.64 34.64
CA ALA A 414 -8.51 -15.66 36.10
C ALA A 414 -9.72 -14.99 36.76
N GLY A 415 -10.25 -13.93 36.15
CA GLY A 415 -11.42 -13.22 36.64
C GLY A 415 -12.74 -14.01 36.59
N GLY A 416 -12.81 -15.17 35.94
CA GLY A 416 -14.00 -16.04 35.94
C GLY A 416 -15.21 -15.54 35.12
N ARG A 417 -15.16 -14.30 34.61
CA ARG A 417 -16.31 -13.56 34.05
C ARG A 417 -16.40 -13.55 32.52
N TYR A 418 -15.30 -13.90 31.84
CA TYR A 418 -15.18 -13.78 30.39
C TYR A 418 -14.91 -15.11 29.70
N THR A 419 -15.47 -15.24 28.50
CA THR A 419 -15.00 -16.16 27.46
C THR A 419 -14.11 -15.37 26.50
N VAL A 420 -12.94 -15.89 26.17
CA VAL A 420 -11.92 -15.20 25.38
C VAL A 420 -11.78 -15.82 24.00
N HIS A 421 -11.99 -15.03 22.96
CA HIS A 421 -11.59 -15.34 21.60
C HIS A 421 -10.17 -14.79 21.37
N GLY A 422 -9.16 -15.64 21.35
CA GLY A 422 -7.78 -15.24 21.09
C GLY A 422 -7.44 -15.42 19.61
N THR A 423 -6.97 -14.38 18.93
CA THR A 423 -6.47 -14.56 17.55
C THR A 423 -4.97 -14.81 17.53
N VAL A 424 -4.54 -15.75 16.70
CA VAL A 424 -3.14 -16.09 16.42
C VAL A 424 -3.01 -16.44 14.95
N ARG A 425 -1.82 -16.26 14.35
CA ARG A 425 -1.60 -16.59 12.93
C ARG A 425 -1.71 -18.08 12.65
N ASP A 426 -1.33 -18.90 13.63
CA ASP A 426 -1.45 -20.35 13.58
C ASP A 426 -1.72 -20.88 14.99
N PRO A 427 -2.94 -21.39 15.28
CA PRO A 427 -3.29 -21.94 16.58
C PRO A 427 -2.44 -23.14 17.01
N ASP A 428 -1.95 -23.93 16.05
CA ASP A 428 -1.21 -25.17 16.32
C ASP A 428 0.29 -24.94 16.53
N ASP A 429 0.76 -23.70 16.40
CA ASP A 429 2.16 -23.33 16.61
C ASP A 429 2.57 -23.55 18.08
N PRO A 430 3.64 -24.33 18.36
CA PRO A 430 4.13 -24.59 19.71
C PRO A 430 4.39 -23.34 20.56
N LYS A 431 4.66 -22.18 19.94
CA LYS A 431 4.86 -20.93 20.67
C LYS A 431 3.62 -20.43 21.40
N ASN A 432 2.43 -20.94 21.07
CA ASN A 432 1.16 -20.58 21.71
C ASN A 432 0.77 -21.56 22.83
N ALA A 433 1.59 -22.59 23.10
CA ALA A 433 1.27 -23.64 24.07
C ALA A 433 0.99 -23.09 25.49
N HIS A 434 1.62 -21.96 25.86
CA HIS A 434 1.39 -21.30 27.15
C HIS A 434 -0.04 -20.80 27.31
N LEU A 435 -0.75 -20.45 26.23
CA LEU A 435 -2.14 -20.01 26.28
C LEU A 435 -3.07 -21.16 26.67
N ALA A 436 -2.82 -22.36 26.16
CA ALA A 436 -3.61 -23.56 26.48
C ALA A 436 -3.33 -24.06 27.91
N ALA A 437 -2.15 -23.75 28.46
CA ALA A 437 -1.75 -24.13 29.81
C ALA A 437 -2.31 -23.21 30.92
N MET A 438 -2.99 -22.11 30.57
CA MET A 438 -3.57 -21.19 31.56
C MET A 438 -4.79 -21.79 32.27
N ASP A 439 -4.95 -21.44 33.54
CA ASP A 439 -6.09 -21.89 34.34
C ASP A 439 -7.42 -21.40 33.74
N GLY A 440 -8.31 -22.34 33.44
CA GLY A 440 -9.60 -22.08 32.81
C GLY A 440 -9.58 -21.89 31.29
N ALA A 441 -8.41 -22.01 30.63
CA ALA A 441 -8.31 -21.90 29.17
C ALA A 441 -9.11 -22.98 28.44
N ALA A 442 -9.06 -24.23 28.91
CA ALA A 442 -9.76 -25.36 28.28
C ALA A 442 -11.28 -25.15 28.14
N GLU A 443 -11.87 -24.36 29.04
CA GLU A 443 -13.32 -24.10 29.07
C GLU A 443 -13.67 -22.76 28.39
N ARG A 444 -12.79 -21.76 28.47
CA ARG A 444 -13.13 -20.36 28.19
C ARG A 444 -12.22 -19.66 27.19
N LEU A 445 -11.13 -20.28 26.74
CA LEU A 445 -10.28 -19.73 25.69
C LEU A 445 -10.52 -20.48 24.38
N ARG A 446 -10.84 -19.74 23.32
CA ARG A 446 -10.92 -20.26 21.95
C ARG A 446 -9.92 -19.53 21.08
N LEU A 447 -8.99 -20.28 20.48
CA LEU A 447 -8.03 -19.72 19.53
C LEU A 447 -8.60 -19.71 18.11
N PHE A 448 -8.44 -18.59 17.43
CA PHE A 448 -8.84 -18.38 16.03
C PHE A 448 -7.59 -18.14 15.19
N LYS A 449 -7.49 -18.88 14.08
CA LYS A 449 -6.50 -18.58 13.03
C LYS A 449 -6.92 -17.29 12.34
N ALA A 450 -6.19 -16.21 12.58
CA ALA A 450 -6.49 -14.92 11.95
C ALA A 450 -5.25 -14.09 11.69
N ASP A 451 -5.27 -13.41 10.55
CA ASP A 451 -4.36 -12.32 10.20
C ASP A 451 -5.16 -11.01 10.25
N ILE A 452 -4.64 -10.01 10.95
CA ILE A 452 -5.29 -8.69 11.05
C ILE A 452 -5.46 -8.00 9.69
N LEU A 453 -4.68 -8.39 8.67
CA LEU A 453 -4.84 -7.90 7.30
C LEU A 453 -5.93 -8.64 6.51
N ASP A 454 -6.30 -9.86 6.93
CA ASP A 454 -7.44 -10.59 6.38
C ASP A 454 -8.70 -10.28 7.20
N TYR A 455 -9.50 -9.35 6.68
CA TYR A 455 -10.77 -8.96 7.27
C TYR A 455 -11.71 -10.15 7.56
N GLY A 456 -11.75 -11.18 6.70
CA GLY A 456 -12.63 -12.33 6.89
C GLY A 456 -12.28 -13.12 8.14
N SER A 457 -10.98 -13.35 8.37
CA SER A 457 -10.48 -14.03 9.56
C SER A 457 -10.70 -13.22 10.85
N VAL A 458 -10.55 -11.89 10.78
CA VAL A 458 -10.83 -10.98 11.91
C VAL A 458 -12.31 -10.94 12.24
N ALA A 459 -13.18 -10.80 11.23
CA ALA A 459 -14.62 -10.78 11.42
C ALA A 459 -15.13 -12.09 12.04
N ALA A 460 -14.58 -13.24 11.63
CA ALA A 460 -14.90 -14.53 12.21
C ALA A 460 -14.55 -14.62 13.70
N ALA A 461 -13.41 -14.05 14.12
CA ALA A 461 -13.00 -14.04 15.52
C ALA A 461 -13.80 -13.06 16.39
N VAL A 462 -14.22 -11.92 15.81
CA VAL A 462 -15.00 -10.87 16.50
C VAL A 462 -16.49 -11.21 16.56
N ALA A 463 -16.99 -12.10 15.70
CA ALA A 463 -18.38 -12.51 15.68
C ALA A 463 -18.84 -13.04 17.04
N GLY A 464 -19.89 -12.42 17.60
CA GLY A 464 -20.46 -12.79 18.90
C GLY A 464 -19.74 -12.22 20.13
N CYS A 465 -18.71 -11.39 19.95
CA CYS A 465 -18.04 -10.73 21.07
C CYS A 465 -18.79 -9.46 21.53
N ASP A 466 -18.85 -9.26 22.84
CA ASP A 466 -19.31 -8.04 23.50
C ASP A 466 -18.24 -6.93 23.48
N GLY A 467 -16.96 -7.30 23.48
CA GLY A 467 -15.81 -6.40 23.57
C GLY A 467 -14.62 -6.88 22.77
N VAL A 468 -13.75 -5.95 22.36
CA VAL A 468 -12.51 -6.29 21.65
C VAL A 468 -11.32 -5.52 22.20
N TYR A 469 -10.22 -6.25 22.43
CA TYR A 469 -8.90 -5.72 22.75
C TYR A 469 -8.01 -5.82 21.53
N HIS A 470 -7.75 -4.69 20.89
CA HIS A 470 -6.85 -4.61 19.75
C HIS A 470 -5.39 -4.41 20.21
N VAL A 471 -4.67 -5.52 20.42
CA VAL A 471 -3.25 -5.54 20.83
C VAL A 471 -2.32 -5.84 19.66
N ALA A 472 -2.78 -6.59 18.65
CA ALA A 472 -1.97 -6.98 17.49
C ALA A 472 -1.61 -5.76 16.64
N SER A 473 -0.31 -5.54 16.44
CA SER A 473 0.18 -4.47 15.57
C SER A 473 1.52 -4.87 14.94
N PRO A 474 1.68 -4.81 13.61
CA PRO A 474 2.95 -5.07 12.94
C PRO A 474 3.91 -3.92 13.28
N ALA A 475 5.03 -4.22 13.95
CA ALA A 475 5.90 -3.21 14.54
C ALA A 475 6.80 -2.45 13.54
N GLU A 476 6.84 -2.84 12.27
CA GLU A 476 7.84 -2.31 11.31
C GLU A 476 7.24 -1.75 10.00
N LEU A 477 5.90 -1.76 9.85
CA LEU A 477 5.26 -1.40 8.58
C LEU A 477 4.07 -0.46 8.79
N LEU A 478 4.19 0.75 8.24
CA LEU A 478 3.23 1.85 8.38
C LEU A 478 1.81 1.46 7.94
N ALA A 479 1.67 1.00 6.69
CA ALA A 479 0.38 0.69 6.10
C ALA A 479 -0.30 -0.54 6.76
N PRO A 480 0.39 -1.67 6.99
CA PRO A 480 -0.17 -2.81 7.70
C PRO A 480 -0.70 -2.49 9.10
N ALA A 481 -0.04 -1.61 9.86
CA ALA A 481 -0.53 -1.22 11.18
C ALA A 481 -1.87 -0.47 11.11
N VAL A 482 -1.99 0.48 10.19
CA VAL A 482 -3.23 1.25 10.00
C VAL A 482 -4.34 0.37 9.44
N THR A 483 -4.07 -0.41 8.39
CA THR A 483 -5.03 -1.33 7.77
C THR A 483 -5.52 -2.39 8.77
N GLY A 484 -4.62 -2.97 9.56
CA GLY A 484 -4.99 -3.93 10.59
C GLY A 484 -5.94 -3.34 11.64
N THR A 485 -5.65 -2.13 12.13
CA THR A 485 -6.55 -1.43 13.07
C THR A 485 -7.92 -1.14 12.45
N ILE A 486 -7.97 -0.70 11.19
CA ILE A 486 -9.24 -0.44 10.49
C ILE A 486 -10.05 -1.73 10.33
N ASN A 487 -9.42 -2.85 9.95
CA ASN A 487 -10.10 -4.12 9.79
C ASN A 487 -10.78 -4.59 11.08
N VAL A 488 -10.07 -4.47 12.21
CA VAL A 488 -10.61 -4.81 13.53
C VAL A 488 -11.78 -3.90 13.89
N LEU A 489 -11.64 -2.59 13.74
CA LEU A 489 -12.72 -1.64 14.05
C LEU A 489 -13.95 -1.81 13.15
N LYS A 490 -13.72 -2.17 11.89
CA LYS A 490 -14.78 -2.52 10.94
C LYS A 490 -15.53 -3.77 11.38
N ALA A 491 -14.82 -4.84 11.72
CA ALA A 491 -15.42 -6.06 12.25
C ALA A 491 -16.20 -5.78 13.54
N CYS A 492 -15.66 -4.98 14.46
CA CYS A 492 -16.34 -4.58 15.69
C CYS A 492 -17.63 -3.80 15.43
N SER A 493 -17.60 -2.84 14.51
CA SER A 493 -18.76 -2.03 14.15
C SER A 493 -19.88 -2.86 13.52
N GLU A 494 -19.54 -3.79 12.64
CA GLU A 494 -20.50 -4.70 12.01
C GLU A 494 -21.07 -5.73 13.00
N ALA A 495 -20.24 -6.23 13.91
CA ALA A 495 -20.65 -7.12 15.00
C ALA A 495 -21.37 -6.40 16.15
N LYS A 496 -21.46 -5.06 16.11
CA LYS A 496 -22.06 -4.22 17.16
C LYS A 496 -21.45 -4.43 18.54
N VAL A 497 -20.12 -4.58 18.57
CA VAL A 497 -19.32 -4.64 19.79
C VAL A 497 -19.57 -3.39 20.64
N LYS A 498 -19.69 -3.57 21.97
CA LYS A 498 -20.03 -2.49 22.90
C LYS A 498 -18.87 -1.51 23.09
N ARG A 499 -17.65 -2.01 23.20
CA ARG A 499 -16.43 -1.22 23.40
C ARG A 499 -15.21 -1.91 22.80
N VAL A 500 -14.34 -1.11 22.19
CA VAL A 500 -13.03 -1.53 21.70
C VAL A 500 -11.92 -0.81 22.45
N VAL A 501 -10.99 -1.57 23.03
CA VAL A 501 -9.78 -1.04 23.66
C VAL A 501 -8.61 -1.26 22.72
N VAL A 502 -7.99 -0.19 22.25
CA VAL A 502 -6.86 -0.23 21.31
C VAL A 502 -5.55 0.03 22.04
N VAL A 503 -4.57 -0.85 21.86
CA VAL A 503 -3.22 -0.69 22.44
C VAL A 503 -2.34 0.10 21.46
N SER A 504 -2.17 1.39 21.76
CA SER A 504 -1.23 2.29 21.07
C SER A 504 0.15 2.20 21.74
N SER A 505 0.89 3.30 21.83
CA SER A 505 2.17 3.42 22.52
C SER A 505 2.42 4.88 22.87
N VAL A 506 3.22 5.15 23.91
CA VAL A 506 3.78 6.50 24.12
C VAL A 506 4.54 7.04 22.89
N SER A 507 4.90 6.18 21.93
CA SER A 507 5.43 6.57 20.61
C SER A 507 4.44 7.40 19.77
N ALA A 508 3.14 7.35 20.06
CA ALA A 508 2.13 8.23 19.46
C ALA A 508 2.03 9.59 20.17
N VAL A 509 2.82 9.81 21.23
CA VAL A 509 2.81 10.99 22.11
C VAL A 509 4.17 11.70 22.12
N MET A 510 5.27 10.95 22.13
CA MET A 510 6.61 11.44 22.51
C MET A 510 7.30 12.43 21.56
N VAL A 511 6.98 12.43 20.26
CA VAL A 511 7.63 13.30 19.27
C VAL A 511 6.90 14.64 19.21
N ASN A 512 6.94 15.39 20.32
CA ASN A 512 6.21 16.65 20.46
C ASN A 512 7.17 17.78 20.86
N PRO A 513 7.44 18.76 19.99
CA PRO A 513 8.39 19.84 20.29
C PRO A 513 7.90 20.89 21.29
N GLN A 514 6.66 20.81 21.78
CA GLN A 514 6.01 21.88 22.55
C GLN A 514 5.98 21.67 24.08
N SER A 515 6.32 20.50 24.64
CA SER A 515 6.27 20.27 26.10
C SER A 515 7.34 19.31 26.63
N LYS A 516 7.73 19.50 27.91
CA LYS A 516 8.66 18.62 28.64
C LYS A 516 7.97 17.45 29.37
N VAL A 517 6.70 17.62 29.74
CA VAL A 517 5.84 16.57 30.32
C VAL A 517 4.63 16.41 29.42
N LEU A 518 4.39 15.20 28.95
CA LEU A 518 3.35 14.90 27.98
C LEU A 518 2.19 14.17 28.66
N ASP A 519 0.97 14.55 28.29
CA ASP A 519 -0.28 13.97 28.76
C ASP A 519 -1.09 13.43 27.57
N GLU A 520 -2.32 12.98 27.84
CA GLU A 520 -3.20 12.36 26.85
C GLU A 520 -3.63 13.29 25.70
N ASP A 521 -3.46 14.61 25.85
CA ASP A 521 -3.78 15.59 24.80
C ASP A 521 -2.61 15.79 23.81
N CYS A 522 -1.42 15.30 24.17
CA CYS A 522 -0.23 15.43 23.36
C CYS A 522 -0.17 14.36 22.25
N TRP A 523 0.21 14.78 21.05
CA TRP A 523 0.43 13.88 19.90
C TRP A 523 1.85 14.02 19.38
N SER A 524 2.39 12.91 18.87
CA SER A 524 3.59 12.93 18.06
C SER A 524 3.32 13.62 16.73
N ASP A 525 4.20 14.54 16.36
CA ASP A 525 4.09 15.30 15.14
C ASP A 525 4.42 14.41 13.93
N VAL A 526 3.45 14.27 13.04
CA VAL A 526 3.52 13.40 11.85
C VAL A 526 4.66 13.82 10.91
N GLU A 527 4.86 15.13 10.72
CA GLU A 527 5.91 15.64 9.83
C GLU A 527 7.29 15.50 10.46
N VAL A 528 7.43 15.75 11.76
CA VAL A 528 8.68 15.49 12.48
C VAL A 528 9.01 14.01 12.46
N CYS A 529 8.04 13.12 12.69
CA CYS A 529 8.27 11.68 12.59
C CYS A 529 8.69 11.26 11.17
N ARG A 530 8.09 11.84 10.13
CA ARG A 530 8.43 11.54 8.73
C ARG A 530 9.83 12.05 8.37
N THR A 531 10.15 13.29 8.71
CA THR A 531 11.44 13.93 8.41
C THR A 531 12.60 13.31 9.19
N THR A 532 12.38 12.93 10.45
CA THR A 532 13.38 12.25 11.29
C THR A 532 13.43 10.73 11.09
N GLN A 533 12.62 10.19 10.17
CA GLN A 533 12.50 8.76 9.88
C GLN A 533 12.10 7.91 11.11
N ASN A 534 11.34 8.48 12.04
CA ASN A 534 10.82 7.79 13.21
C ASN A 534 9.53 7.01 12.86
N TRP A 535 9.69 5.99 12.03
CA TRP A 535 8.58 5.25 11.40
C TRP A 535 7.68 4.53 12.38
N TYR A 536 8.22 4.05 13.50
CA TYR A 536 7.41 3.42 14.55
C TYR A 536 6.50 4.44 15.25
N CYS A 537 7.03 5.63 15.59
CA CYS A 537 6.22 6.71 16.13
C CYS A 537 5.16 7.16 15.13
N LEU A 538 5.53 7.32 13.85
CA LEU A 538 4.59 7.64 12.79
C LEU A 538 3.48 6.59 12.66
N SER A 539 3.84 5.31 12.64
CA SER A 539 2.89 4.20 12.50
C SER A 539 1.89 4.13 13.65
N LYS A 540 2.36 4.26 14.90
CA LYS A 540 1.49 4.25 16.08
C LYS A 540 0.60 5.48 16.13
N THR A 541 1.12 6.65 15.74
CA THR A 541 0.36 7.90 15.66
C THR A 541 -0.78 7.77 14.65
N LEU A 542 -0.50 7.35 13.42
CA LEU A 542 -1.52 7.23 12.38
C LEU A 542 -2.56 6.16 12.70
N ALA A 543 -2.15 5.00 13.23
CA ALA A 543 -3.10 3.95 13.61
C ALA A 543 -4.05 4.41 14.74
N GLU A 544 -3.54 5.14 15.72
CA GLU A 544 -4.36 5.68 16.81
C GLU A 544 -5.29 6.81 16.34
N GLN A 545 -4.81 7.71 15.49
CA GLN A 545 -5.65 8.77 14.89
C GLN A 545 -6.79 8.18 14.04
N GLU A 546 -6.50 7.15 13.23
CA GLU A 546 -7.50 6.44 12.44
C GLU A 546 -8.50 5.70 13.33
N ALA A 547 -8.08 5.16 14.47
CA ALA A 547 -9.00 4.52 15.42
C ALA A 547 -10.06 5.50 15.95
N PHE A 548 -9.66 6.71 16.35
CA PHE A 548 -10.60 7.75 16.77
C PHE A 548 -11.42 8.32 15.62
N ALA A 549 -10.84 8.48 14.44
CA ALA A 549 -11.58 8.91 13.25
C ALA A 549 -12.69 7.90 12.89
N TYR A 550 -12.38 6.60 12.99
CA TYR A 550 -13.34 5.52 12.78
C TYR A 550 -14.44 5.52 13.85
N ALA A 551 -14.07 5.63 15.12
CA ALA A 551 -15.00 5.70 16.26
C ALA A 551 -16.01 6.83 16.09
N LYS A 552 -15.51 8.03 15.77
CA LYS A 552 -16.34 9.23 15.55
C LYS A 552 -17.29 9.08 14.36
N ARG A 553 -16.86 8.40 13.29
CA ARG A 553 -17.66 8.15 12.09
C ARG A 553 -18.79 7.15 12.33
N THR A 554 -18.55 6.11 13.14
CA THR A 554 -19.47 4.98 13.31
C THR A 554 -20.27 5.00 14.60
N GLY A 555 -19.88 5.83 15.56
CA GLY A 555 -20.42 5.82 16.92
C GLY A 555 -19.92 4.64 17.76
N LEU A 556 -18.92 3.89 17.28
CA LEU A 556 -18.29 2.81 18.04
C LEU A 556 -17.53 3.40 19.23
N ASP A 557 -17.72 2.85 20.42
CA ASP A 557 -17.00 3.27 21.62
C ASP A 557 -15.56 2.72 21.58
N VAL A 558 -14.59 3.62 21.43
CA VAL A 558 -13.17 3.30 21.31
C VAL A 558 -12.38 4.05 22.37
N VAL A 559 -11.59 3.29 23.14
CA VAL A 559 -10.65 3.81 24.14
C VAL A 559 -9.24 3.35 23.75
N THR A 560 -8.26 4.25 23.82
CA THR A 560 -6.86 3.89 23.54
C THR A 560 -6.01 3.94 24.79
N VAL A 561 -5.09 2.98 24.92
CA VAL A 561 -4.08 2.95 25.99
C VAL A 561 -2.69 3.02 25.36
N CYS A 562 -1.88 3.96 25.83
CA CYS A 562 -0.53 4.25 25.35
C CYS A 562 0.51 3.79 26.39
N PRO A 563 0.94 2.51 26.39
CA PRO A 563 1.97 2.03 27.30
C PRO A 563 3.36 2.60 26.97
N SER A 564 4.16 2.81 28.03
CA SER A 564 5.61 3.03 27.95
C SER A 564 6.37 1.73 27.66
N LEU A 565 7.70 1.67 27.83
CA LEU A 565 8.45 0.44 27.58
C LEU A 565 7.97 -0.66 28.54
N VAL A 566 7.29 -1.66 27.99
CA VAL A 566 6.69 -2.75 28.75
C VAL A 566 7.74 -3.78 29.11
N ILE A 567 7.94 -4.01 30.41
CA ILE A 567 8.85 -5.03 30.95
C ILE A 567 8.09 -5.91 31.96
N GLY A 568 8.63 -7.05 32.33
CA GLY A 568 7.99 -7.98 33.25
C GLY A 568 8.21 -9.45 32.88
N PRO A 569 7.68 -10.37 33.70
CA PRO A 569 7.80 -11.81 33.47
C PRO A 569 7.16 -12.26 32.15
N LEU A 570 7.82 -13.17 31.43
CA LEU A 570 7.36 -13.73 30.16
C LEU A 570 6.47 -14.96 30.41
N LEU A 571 5.28 -14.98 29.80
CA LEU A 571 4.45 -16.19 29.73
C LEU A 571 4.77 -17.04 28.49
N GLN A 572 5.17 -16.39 27.40
CA GLN A 572 5.63 -17.06 26.19
C GLN A 572 7.10 -17.49 26.29
N SER A 573 7.49 -18.50 25.50
CA SER A 573 8.85 -19.06 25.49
C SER A 573 9.91 -18.17 24.81
N THR A 574 9.50 -17.10 24.13
CA THR A 574 10.40 -16.21 23.37
C THR A 574 10.52 -14.81 23.97
N VAL A 575 11.74 -14.27 23.96
CA VAL A 575 12.01 -12.87 24.36
C VAL A 575 11.52 -11.92 23.27
N ASN A 576 10.71 -10.92 23.66
CA ASN A 576 10.21 -9.87 22.78
C ASN A 576 11.15 -8.64 22.76
N ALA A 577 10.89 -7.70 21.84
CA ALA A 577 11.73 -6.52 21.62
C ALA A 577 11.82 -5.54 22.82
N SER A 578 10.81 -5.48 23.70
CA SER A 578 10.90 -4.61 24.88
C SER A 578 11.66 -5.28 26.02
N SER A 579 11.46 -6.58 26.22
CA SER A 579 12.22 -7.39 27.18
C SER A 579 13.69 -7.55 26.78
N SER A 580 14.03 -7.52 25.48
CA SER A 580 15.42 -7.58 25.01
C SER A 580 16.26 -6.41 25.51
N VAL A 581 15.66 -5.26 25.82
CA VAL A 581 16.35 -4.10 26.42
C VAL A 581 16.94 -4.47 27.79
N ILE A 582 16.21 -5.24 28.60
CA ILE A 582 16.70 -5.70 29.91
C ILE A 582 17.75 -6.81 29.74
N VAL A 583 17.57 -7.70 28.75
CA VAL A 583 18.59 -8.70 28.40
C VAL A 583 19.89 -8.03 27.99
N ASP A 584 19.83 -6.98 27.16
CA ASP A 584 21.01 -6.20 26.73
C ASP A 584 21.73 -5.57 27.94
N PHE A 585 20.98 -5.10 28.95
CA PHE A 585 21.56 -4.56 30.18
C PHE A 585 22.30 -5.62 31.00
N LEU A 586 21.87 -6.88 30.96
CA LEU A 586 22.45 -8.01 31.69
C LEU A 586 23.63 -8.65 30.96
N THR A 587 23.54 -8.86 29.64
CA THR A 587 24.60 -9.54 28.87
C THR A 587 25.73 -8.61 28.48
N GLY A 588 25.43 -7.33 28.21
CA GLY A 588 26.40 -6.34 27.79
C GLY A 588 27.01 -6.58 26.41
N ASP A 589 26.33 -7.37 25.56
CA ASP A 589 26.78 -7.66 24.20
C ASP A 589 26.58 -6.48 23.24
N ASN A 590 25.55 -5.66 23.53
CA ASN A 590 25.13 -4.52 22.75
C ASN A 590 25.50 -3.19 23.42
N GLU A 591 25.57 -2.11 22.62
CA GLU A 591 25.71 -0.76 23.13
C GLU A 591 24.42 -0.31 23.84
N VAL A 592 24.56 0.35 24.99
CA VAL A 592 23.42 0.80 25.78
C VAL A 592 23.41 2.32 25.82
N LYS A 593 22.29 2.88 25.33
CA LYS A 593 22.02 4.32 25.38
C LYS A 593 21.67 4.74 26.80
N LEU A 594 22.52 5.56 27.42
CA LEU A 594 22.26 6.25 28.67
C LEU A 594 21.32 7.43 28.41
N LYS A 595 20.11 7.29 28.93
CA LYS A 595 19.04 8.30 28.89
C LYS A 595 18.01 8.00 29.96
N LEU A 596 17.19 8.99 30.27
CA LEU A 596 15.94 8.79 30.99
C LEU A 596 15.03 7.91 30.13
N ARG A 597 14.50 6.86 30.71
CA ARG A 597 13.61 5.92 30.03
C ARG A 597 12.39 5.61 30.88
N ASN A 598 11.28 5.40 30.19
CA ASN A 598 9.96 5.23 30.77
C ASN A 598 9.55 3.76 30.76
N PHE A 599 9.24 3.19 31.93
CA PHE A 599 8.93 1.77 32.13
C PHE A 599 7.51 1.57 32.67
N VAL A 600 6.94 0.40 32.38
CA VAL A 600 5.69 -0.09 32.96
C VAL A 600 5.72 -1.63 33.00
N ASP A 601 5.14 -2.23 34.04
CA ASP A 601 5.02 -3.68 34.16
C ASP A 601 3.94 -4.21 33.20
N VAL A 602 4.22 -5.32 32.50
CA VAL A 602 3.26 -5.98 31.60
C VAL A 602 1.95 -6.35 32.30
N ARG A 603 2.02 -6.70 33.59
CA ARG A 603 0.86 -7.02 34.42
C ARG A 603 0.05 -5.76 34.72
N ASP A 604 0.72 -4.63 34.97
CA ASP A 604 0.06 -3.35 35.18
C ASP A 604 -0.62 -2.85 33.89
N VAL A 605 -0.02 -3.11 32.71
CA VAL A 605 -0.66 -2.82 31.41
C VAL A 605 -1.91 -3.67 31.22
N ALA A 606 -1.86 -4.97 31.49
CA ALA A 606 -3.03 -5.84 31.42
C ALA A 606 -4.15 -5.37 32.36
N ASP A 607 -3.79 -4.98 33.60
CA ASP A 607 -4.73 -4.41 34.57
C ASP A 607 -5.33 -3.08 34.08
N ALA A 608 -4.53 -2.21 33.44
CA ALA A 608 -5.03 -0.97 32.83
C ALA A 608 -6.02 -1.23 31.69
N LEU A 609 -5.72 -2.18 30.81
CA LEU A 609 -6.60 -2.54 29.68
C LEU A 609 -7.94 -3.07 30.17
N LEU A 610 -7.92 -3.93 31.19
CA LEU A 610 -9.15 -4.44 31.80
C LEU A 610 -9.93 -3.30 32.48
N LEU A 611 -9.27 -2.43 33.25
CA LEU A 611 -9.89 -1.31 33.95
C LEU A 611 -10.62 -0.35 33.00
N VAL A 612 -9.98 0.07 31.91
CA VAL A 612 -10.62 0.99 30.95
C VAL A 612 -11.76 0.32 30.16
N TYR A 613 -11.71 -0.99 29.99
CA TYR A 613 -12.82 -1.73 29.40
C TYR A 613 -14.02 -1.78 30.35
N GLU A 614 -13.79 -2.10 31.63
CA GLU A 614 -14.84 -2.30 32.64
C GLU A 614 -15.44 -1.01 33.19
N THR A 615 -14.72 0.12 33.09
CA THR A 615 -15.16 1.42 33.63
C THR A 615 -16.02 2.17 32.61
N PRO A 616 -17.35 2.32 32.79
CA PRO A 616 -18.23 2.95 31.80
C PRO A 616 -17.81 4.37 31.43
N GLU A 617 -17.28 5.14 32.38
CA GLU A 617 -16.85 6.53 32.22
C GLU A 617 -15.52 6.68 31.47
N ALA A 618 -14.77 5.59 31.27
CA ALA A 618 -13.51 5.64 30.56
C ALA A 618 -13.71 6.05 29.10
N SER A 619 -12.98 7.07 28.65
CA SER A 619 -13.11 7.62 27.29
C SER A 619 -11.84 8.30 26.79
N GLY A 620 -11.65 8.27 25.47
CA GLY A 620 -10.50 8.87 24.81
C GLY A 620 -9.22 8.08 25.02
N ARG A 621 -8.12 8.81 25.27
CA ARG A 621 -6.77 8.25 25.40
C ARG A 621 -6.38 8.12 26.87
N TYR A 622 -5.53 7.16 27.20
CA TYR A 622 -4.91 6.99 28.52
C TYR A 622 -3.43 6.65 28.35
N ILE A 623 -2.54 7.35 29.05
CA ILE A 623 -1.12 6.98 29.09
C ILE A 623 -0.89 5.98 30.23
N CYS A 624 -0.29 4.84 29.90
CA CYS A 624 0.05 3.78 30.84
C CYS A 624 1.56 3.80 31.09
N HIS A 625 1.97 4.63 32.04
CA HIS A 625 3.35 4.85 32.45
C HIS A 625 3.45 4.74 33.97
N ALA A 626 4.48 4.06 34.48
CA ALA A 626 4.69 3.86 35.93
C ALA A 626 5.96 4.56 36.44
N HIS A 627 7.10 4.35 35.76
CA HIS A 627 8.40 4.79 36.26
C HIS A 627 9.26 5.45 35.19
N ALA A 628 9.79 6.64 35.46
CA ALA A 628 10.89 7.23 34.71
C ALA A 628 12.19 7.07 35.50
N ARG A 629 13.20 6.41 34.92
CA ARG A 629 14.51 6.19 35.56
C ARG A 629 15.65 6.33 34.57
N GLN A 630 16.81 6.76 35.08
CA GLN A 630 18.02 6.75 34.29
C GLN A 630 18.47 5.32 34.04
N VAL A 631 18.84 5.02 32.80
CA VAL A 631 19.34 3.69 32.42
C VAL A 631 20.58 3.30 33.25
N SER A 632 21.42 4.26 33.65
CA SER A 632 22.56 4.02 34.55
C SER A 632 22.14 3.46 35.91
N ASP A 633 21.04 3.96 36.47
CA ASP A 633 20.55 3.54 37.79
C ASP A 633 19.98 2.13 37.71
N VAL A 634 19.27 1.82 36.61
CA VAL A 634 18.75 0.47 36.34
C VAL A 634 19.89 -0.53 36.18
N ILE A 635 20.94 -0.20 35.42
CA ILE A 635 22.13 -1.05 35.29
C ILE A 635 22.82 -1.24 36.66
N GLY A 636 22.92 -0.16 37.45
CA GLY A 636 23.47 -0.22 38.81
C GLY A 636 22.70 -1.16 39.74
N MET A 637 21.36 -1.10 39.70
CA MET A 637 20.47 -2.01 40.42
C MET A 637 20.68 -3.46 39.98
N LEU A 638 20.65 -3.73 38.67
CA LEU A 638 20.83 -5.08 38.12
C LEU A 638 22.20 -5.65 38.47
N LYS A 639 23.26 -4.85 38.39
CA LYS A 639 24.62 -5.26 38.76
C LYS A 639 24.76 -5.58 40.24
N SER A 640 24.06 -4.84 41.10
CA SER A 640 24.05 -5.06 42.56
C SER A 640 23.33 -6.36 42.92
N TRP A 641 22.17 -6.63 42.31
CA TRP A 641 21.37 -7.81 42.62
C TRP A 641 21.87 -9.09 41.94
N TYR A 642 22.46 -8.96 40.74
CA TYR A 642 22.88 -10.08 39.91
C TYR A 642 24.35 -9.95 39.46
N PRO A 643 25.32 -9.97 40.39
CA PRO A 643 26.74 -9.74 40.09
C PRO A 643 27.38 -10.82 39.21
N ALA A 644 26.71 -11.96 39.01
CA ALA A 644 27.17 -13.03 38.13
C ALA A 644 27.01 -12.70 36.63
N TYR A 645 26.16 -11.73 36.27
CA TYR A 645 26.02 -11.27 34.89
C TYR A 645 27.08 -10.22 34.56
N LYS A 646 27.53 -10.21 33.29
CA LYS A 646 28.59 -9.31 32.79
C LYS A 646 28.19 -7.84 32.90
N CYS A 647 26.89 -7.56 32.71
CA CYS A 647 26.25 -6.26 32.63
C CYS A 647 26.85 -5.33 31.55
N ALA A 648 26.03 -4.41 31.03
CA ALA A 648 26.45 -3.51 29.97
C ALA A 648 27.59 -2.57 30.40
N THR A 649 28.66 -2.56 29.61
CA THR A 649 29.85 -1.69 29.80
C THR A 649 30.06 -0.72 28.64
N LYS A 650 29.47 -0.99 27.47
CA LYS A 650 29.46 -0.09 26.30
C LYS A 650 28.31 0.90 26.45
N LEU A 651 28.60 2.05 27.06
CA LEU A 651 27.60 3.07 27.40
C LEU A 651 27.74 4.31 26.52
N VAL A 652 26.62 4.77 25.96
CA VAL A 652 26.57 5.92 25.04
C VAL A 652 25.54 6.93 25.52
N GLN A 653 25.95 8.18 25.76
CA GLN A 653 25.04 9.22 26.24
C GLN A 653 24.15 9.73 25.11
N VAL A 654 22.83 9.77 25.32
CA VAL A 654 21.90 10.36 24.36
C VAL A 654 20.90 11.26 25.07
N SER A 655 20.07 11.98 24.31
CA SER A 655 19.00 12.80 24.87
C SER A 655 17.97 11.97 25.62
N ASP A 656 17.51 12.51 26.74
CA ASP A 656 16.49 11.92 27.60
C ASP A 656 15.13 11.78 26.88
N GLU A 657 14.39 10.70 27.18
CA GLU A 657 12.99 10.62 26.79
C GLU A 657 12.15 11.65 27.58
N PRO A 658 11.07 12.19 26.99
CA PRO A 658 10.15 13.05 27.72
C PRO A 658 9.48 12.28 28.88
N LEU A 659 9.03 13.04 29.88
CA LEU A 659 8.23 12.50 30.97
C LEU A 659 6.77 12.39 30.55
N PHE A 660 6.05 11.40 31.08
CA PHE A 660 4.63 11.20 30.81
C PHE A 660 3.79 11.32 32.08
N SER A 661 2.64 11.97 31.98
CA SER A 661 1.62 11.98 33.04
C SER A 661 0.68 10.79 32.88
N CYS A 662 0.45 10.02 33.95
CA CYS A 662 -0.56 8.96 34.00
C CYS A 662 -1.73 9.28 34.95
N LYS A 663 -1.84 10.55 35.40
CA LYS A 663 -2.85 10.99 36.38
C LYS A 663 -4.28 10.64 35.96
N LYS A 664 -4.58 10.68 34.66
CA LYS A 664 -5.91 10.34 34.14
C LYS A 664 -6.25 8.87 34.37
N LEU A 665 -5.26 7.97 34.22
CA LEU A 665 -5.40 6.54 34.46
C LEU A 665 -5.43 6.23 35.97
N GLU A 666 -4.58 6.89 36.77
CA GLU A 666 -4.61 6.78 38.23
C GLU A 666 -5.96 7.25 38.83
N ALA A 667 -6.58 8.27 38.25
CA ALA A 667 -7.90 8.75 38.66
C ALA A 667 -9.02 7.70 38.45
N LEU A 668 -8.82 6.71 37.58
CA LEU A 668 -9.71 5.55 37.44
C LEU A 668 -9.45 4.45 38.49
N GLY A 669 -8.45 4.64 39.35
CA GLY A 669 -8.05 3.65 40.36
C GLY A 669 -6.93 2.71 39.91
N TRP A 670 -6.27 2.98 38.78
CA TRP A 670 -5.11 2.21 38.36
C TRP A 670 -3.96 2.36 39.34
N ARG A 671 -3.32 1.24 39.69
CA ARG A 671 -2.14 1.17 40.55
C ARG A 671 -1.09 0.36 39.82
N PHE A 672 0.17 0.70 40.05
CA PHE A 672 1.31 0.05 39.42
C PHE A 672 2.31 -0.44 40.46
N ARG A 673 3.07 -1.48 40.09
CA ARG A 673 4.05 -2.14 40.95
C ARG A 673 5.34 -1.32 41.06
N PRO A 674 6.13 -1.50 42.14
CA PRO A 674 7.47 -0.91 42.22
C PRO A 674 8.38 -1.42 41.10
N LEU A 675 9.24 -0.54 40.56
CA LEU A 675 10.14 -0.90 39.47
C LEU A 675 11.10 -2.04 39.84
N GLU A 676 11.54 -2.07 41.10
CA GLU A 676 12.46 -3.07 41.64
C GLU A 676 11.85 -4.48 41.59
N GLU A 677 10.56 -4.60 41.87
CA GLU A 677 9.80 -5.85 41.77
C GLU A 677 9.70 -6.29 40.30
N THR A 678 9.26 -5.38 39.42
CA THR A 678 9.15 -5.64 37.98
C THR A 678 10.48 -6.09 37.36
N LEU A 679 11.59 -5.46 37.73
CA LEU A 679 12.92 -5.82 37.22
C LEU A 679 13.34 -7.20 37.71
N ARG A 680 13.19 -7.52 39.01
CA ARG A 680 13.53 -8.85 39.54
C ARG A 680 12.71 -9.93 38.87
N ASP A 681 11.39 -9.77 38.81
CA ASP A 681 10.50 -10.76 38.18
C ASP A 681 10.83 -10.98 36.70
N SER A 682 11.23 -9.92 35.99
CA SER A 682 11.72 -10.04 34.61
C SER A 682 12.96 -10.92 34.53
N VAL A 683 13.96 -10.68 35.38
CA VAL A 683 15.24 -11.42 35.37
C VAL A 683 15.06 -12.88 35.79
N GLU A 684 14.28 -13.14 36.84
CA GLU A 684 13.99 -14.50 37.28
C GLU A 684 13.26 -15.28 36.18
N SER A 685 12.27 -14.65 35.51
CA SER A 685 11.58 -15.25 34.38
C SER A 685 12.51 -15.58 33.21
N PHE A 686 13.50 -14.73 32.90
CA PHE A 686 14.51 -15.04 31.88
C PHE A 686 15.39 -16.23 32.29
N ARG A 687 15.72 -16.35 33.59
CA ARG A 687 16.52 -17.47 34.10
C ARG A 687 15.77 -18.80 33.96
N ASP A 688 14.50 -18.81 34.34
CA ASP A 688 13.66 -20.00 34.28
C ASP A 688 13.37 -20.43 32.84
N ALA A 689 13.37 -19.49 31.88
CA ALA A 689 13.26 -19.74 30.44
C ALA A 689 14.57 -20.19 29.75
N GLY A 690 15.65 -20.46 30.50
CA GLY A 690 16.94 -20.93 29.96
C GLY A 690 18.09 -19.91 29.99
N GLY A 691 17.94 -18.82 30.75
CA GLY A 691 18.94 -17.74 30.91
C GLY A 691 18.80 -16.62 29.88
N PRO A 692 19.60 -15.53 29.99
CA PRO A 692 19.57 -14.42 29.03
C PRO A 692 20.04 -14.81 27.61
N HIS A 693 20.40 -16.08 27.38
CA HIS A 693 20.69 -16.68 26.08
C HIS A 693 19.48 -17.38 25.43
N ALA A 694 18.27 -17.26 26.00
CA ALA A 694 17.05 -17.76 25.39
C ALA A 694 16.85 -17.17 23.97
N THR A 695 16.63 -18.04 23.00
CA THR A 695 16.55 -17.70 21.56
C THR A 695 15.36 -16.77 21.30
N CYS A 696 15.66 -15.62 20.70
CA CYS A 696 14.66 -14.66 20.20
C CYS A 696 13.89 -15.32 19.05
N GLY A 697 12.55 -15.34 19.14
CA GLY A 697 11.70 -15.76 18.02
C GLY A 697 11.83 -14.77 16.87
N ASP A 698 11.96 -15.30 15.65
CA ASP A 698 12.38 -14.60 14.43
C ASP A 698 11.80 -13.19 14.23
N THR A 699 12.62 -12.19 14.56
CA THR A 699 12.74 -10.91 13.83
C THR A 699 14.22 -10.50 13.74
N PRO A 700 14.66 -9.85 12.64
CA PRO A 700 16.08 -9.64 12.37
C PRO A 700 16.67 -8.62 13.35
N ARG A 701 17.65 -9.05 14.15
CA ARG A 701 18.51 -8.14 14.92
C ARG A 701 19.46 -7.45 13.95
N HIS A 702 19.35 -6.12 13.81
CA HIS A 702 20.48 -5.17 13.82
C HIS A 702 19.99 -3.74 13.62
N ALA A 703 19.82 -3.02 14.73
CA ALA A 703 19.87 -1.56 14.79
C ALA A 703 20.41 -1.15 16.15
N GLN A 704 21.67 -0.73 16.19
CA GLN A 704 22.38 -0.18 17.34
C GLN A 704 23.27 0.99 16.83
N PRO A 705 23.57 1.97 17.70
CA PRO A 705 23.42 3.39 17.37
C PRO A 705 24.72 4.21 17.37
N ILE A 706 24.68 5.36 16.72
CA ILE A 706 25.78 6.35 16.70
C ILE A 706 25.50 7.42 17.76
N CYS A 707 26.47 7.65 18.65
CA CYS A 707 26.54 8.79 19.55
C CYS A 707 27.26 9.98 18.89
N VAL A 708 26.77 11.18 19.18
CA VAL A 708 27.30 12.46 18.71
C VAL A 708 28.20 13.08 19.79
N LEU A 709 29.17 13.89 19.32
CA LEU A 709 30.04 14.87 20.00
C LEU A 709 31.44 14.43 20.45
N CYS A 710 32.41 14.62 19.55
CA CYS A 710 33.55 15.52 19.83
C CYS A 710 33.60 16.60 18.75
N VAL A 711 32.94 17.72 19.07
CA VAL A 711 33.25 19.06 18.57
C VAL A 711 34.62 19.46 19.15
N LEU A 712 35.37 20.28 18.41
CA LEU A 712 36.72 20.84 18.69
C LEU A 712 37.88 20.10 18.01
N GLY A 713 37.90 20.18 16.68
CA GLY A 713 39.14 20.04 15.92
C GLY A 713 40.05 21.24 16.16
N ILE A 714 41.20 21.02 16.81
CA ILE A 714 42.29 22.00 16.98
C ILE A 714 43.65 21.27 16.81
N TYR A 715 44.28 21.55 15.66
CA TYR A 715 45.74 21.59 15.32
C TYR A 715 46.54 20.27 15.19
N PRO A 716 47.74 20.28 14.57
CA PRO A 716 48.06 20.64 13.18
C PRO A 716 49.11 19.68 12.53
N GLY A 717 49.46 19.91 11.26
CA GLY A 717 50.87 19.80 10.84
C GLY A 717 51.39 18.47 10.27
N GLN A 718 51.49 18.45 8.94
CA GLN A 718 52.57 17.92 8.09
C GLN A 718 53.63 16.97 8.68
N ARG A 719 53.94 15.88 7.93
CA ARG A 719 55.15 15.81 7.10
C ARG A 719 55.19 14.56 6.22
N GLU A 720 55.70 14.78 5.01
CA GLU A 720 56.05 13.83 3.96
C GLU A 720 57.01 12.73 4.43
N ARG A 721 56.98 11.60 3.71
CA ARG A 721 58.18 10.96 3.15
C ARG A 721 57.79 9.99 2.04
N ALA A 722 58.17 10.36 0.82
CA ALA A 722 58.32 9.47 -0.32
C ALA A 722 59.53 8.55 -0.11
N TYR A 723 59.50 7.34 -0.68
CA TYR A 723 60.66 6.75 -1.36
C TYR A 723 60.20 5.72 -2.41
N ALA A 724 60.88 5.79 -3.55
CA ALA A 724 60.65 5.11 -4.81
C ALA A 724 61.41 3.77 -4.93
N GLY A 725 61.15 3.06 -6.02
CA GLY A 725 61.89 1.89 -6.52
C GLY A 725 60.92 0.96 -7.28
N GLU A 726 60.63 1.24 -8.55
CA GLU A 726 61.33 0.70 -9.74
C GLU A 726 61.22 -0.83 -9.88
N ASP A 727 60.44 -1.26 -10.88
CA ASP A 727 60.93 -2.18 -11.90
C ASP A 727 60.11 -2.08 -13.19
N ARG A 728 60.83 -1.90 -14.31
CA ARG A 728 60.36 -1.85 -15.70
C ARG A 728 60.92 -3.06 -16.46
N ALA A 729 60.10 -3.71 -17.28
CA ALA A 729 60.42 -4.22 -18.62
C ALA A 729 59.22 -5.06 -19.14
N ALA A 730 58.84 -5.11 -20.42
CA ALA A 730 59.16 -4.36 -21.64
C ALA A 730 58.26 -4.91 -22.79
N MET A 731 57.77 -4.02 -23.66
CA MET A 731 57.42 -4.18 -25.11
C MET A 731 56.22 -5.10 -25.47
N ASP A 732 55.34 -4.82 -26.43
CA ASP A 732 55.35 -4.06 -27.69
C ASP A 732 53.83 -3.86 -28.06
N GLY A 733 53.28 -2.80 -28.65
CA GLY A 733 53.67 -1.98 -29.78
C GLY A 733 52.57 -2.03 -30.86
N GLY A 734 51.59 -1.12 -30.84
CA GLY A 734 50.54 -1.01 -31.88
C GLY A 734 49.64 0.22 -31.69
N ALA A 735 49.82 1.22 -32.56
CA ALA A 735 49.26 2.57 -32.44
C ALA A 735 47.78 2.68 -32.79
N VAL A 736 46.98 3.34 -31.95
CA VAL A 736 45.74 4.04 -32.33
C VAL A 736 45.53 5.26 -31.40
N GLY A 737 45.43 6.45 -32.00
CA GLY A 737 44.69 7.62 -31.53
C GLY A 737 44.99 8.20 -30.14
N GLU A 738 45.56 9.41 -30.11
CA GLU A 738 45.45 10.29 -28.94
C GLU A 738 43.98 10.57 -28.62
N THR A 739 43.47 10.05 -27.51
CA THR A 739 42.25 10.56 -26.86
C THR A 739 42.40 10.52 -25.34
N LYS A 740 42.28 11.71 -24.72
CA LYS A 740 42.22 12.02 -23.28
C LYS A 740 41.97 10.82 -22.35
N THR A 741 42.87 10.57 -21.41
CA THR A 741 42.60 9.75 -20.22
C THR A 741 41.68 10.53 -19.26
N GLU A 742 40.40 10.64 -19.59
CA GLU A 742 39.36 11.09 -18.65
C GLU A 742 38.80 9.85 -17.93
N THR A 743 38.87 9.84 -16.60
CA THR A 743 38.34 8.76 -15.76
C THR A 743 36.81 8.73 -15.88
N GLU A 744 36.23 7.64 -16.38
CA GLU A 744 34.78 7.53 -16.55
C GLU A 744 34.08 7.23 -15.20
N THR A 745 32.93 7.86 -14.98
CA THR A 745 32.09 7.62 -13.81
C THR A 745 30.92 6.69 -14.16
N VAL A 746 30.76 5.58 -13.45
CA VAL A 746 29.66 4.63 -13.67
C VAL A 746 28.82 4.45 -12.41
N CYS A 747 27.51 4.28 -12.58
CA CYS A 747 26.60 3.96 -11.48
C CYS A 747 26.30 2.45 -11.46
N VAL A 748 26.38 1.80 -10.30
CA VAL A 748 26.01 0.39 -10.12
C VAL A 748 24.90 0.33 -9.08
N THR A 749 23.68 -0.09 -9.48
CA THR A 749 22.57 -0.18 -8.53
C THR A 749 22.66 -1.44 -7.69
N GLY A 750 22.36 -1.33 -6.39
CA GLY A 750 22.40 -2.48 -5.48
C GLY A 750 23.81 -3.03 -5.28
N ALA A 751 24.81 -2.15 -5.19
CA ALA A 751 26.24 -2.47 -5.20
C ALA A 751 26.68 -3.52 -4.17
N GLY A 752 25.96 -3.65 -3.05
CA GLY A 752 26.22 -4.67 -2.02
C GLY A 752 25.69 -6.08 -2.32
N GLY A 753 25.00 -6.29 -3.45
CA GLY A 753 24.49 -7.59 -3.86
C GLY A 753 25.56 -8.48 -4.52
N PHE A 754 25.29 -9.78 -4.65
CA PHE A 754 26.27 -10.78 -5.11
C PHE A 754 26.90 -10.49 -6.48
N ILE A 755 26.10 -10.26 -7.52
CA ILE A 755 26.62 -9.93 -8.86
C ILE A 755 27.26 -8.53 -8.86
N ALA A 756 26.62 -7.59 -8.16
CA ALA A 756 27.00 -6.19 -8.16
C ALA A 756 28.36 -5.95 -7.45
N SER A 757 28.66 -6.66 -6.36
CA SER A 757 29.94 -6.52 -5.64
C SER A 757 31.11 -6.99 -6.50
N TRP A 758 30.94 -8.08 -7.26
CA TRP A 758 31.91 -8.53 -8.26
C TRP A 758 32.05 -7.54 -9.41
N LEU A 759 30.95 -6.98 -9.91
CA LEU A 759 31.00 -5.92 -10.93
C LEU A 759 31.77 -4.69 -10.44
N VAL A 760 31.52 -4.23 -9.20
CA VAL A 760 32.27 -3.14 -8.58
C VAL A 760 33.76 -3.49 -8.49
N GLN A 761 34.10 -4.70 -8.04
CA GLN A 761 35.47 -5.18 -7.97
C GLN A 761 36.16 -5.18 -9.34
N ARG A 762 35.46 -5.60 -10.40
CA ARG A 762 35.99 -5.61 -11.78
C ARG A 762 36.23 -4.20 -12.32
N LEU A 763 35.27 -3.29 -12.12
CA LEU A 763 35.39 -1.89 -12.52
C LEU A 763 36.56 -1.21 -11.79
N LEU A 764 36.72 -1.46 -10.50
CA LEU A 764 37.86 -0.95 -9.73
C LEU A 764 39.19 -1.54 -10.21
N SER A 765 39.25 -2.84 -10.48
CA SER A 765 40.49 -3.51 -10.92
C SER A 765 41.00 -3.02 -12.27
N ARG A 766 40.11 -2.62 -13.19
CA ARG A 766 40.50 -2.06 -14.50
C ARG A 766 41.15 -0.66 -14.42
N GLY A 767 41.09 0.02 -13.27
CA GLY A 767 41.81 1.29 -13.04
C GLY A 767 41.17 2.55 -13.65
N GLY A 768 40.40 2.44 -14.73
CA GLY A 768 39.83 3.57 -15.49
C GLY A 768 38.48 4.12 -15.01
N TYR A 769 37.87 3.53 -13.97
CA TYR A 769 36.50 3.86 -13.55
C TYR A 769 36.44 4.43 -12.13
N VAL A 770 35.58 5.44 -11.95
CA VAL A 770 34.99 5.85 -10.67
C VAL A 770 33.60 5.22 -10.57
N VAL A 771 33.36 4.46 -9.52
CA VAL A 771 32.11 3.73 -9.31
C VAL A 771 31.26 4.44 -8.27
N ARG A 772 30.01 4.76 -8.63
CA ARG A 772 28.95 5.18 -7.71
C ARG A 772 28.06 3.98 -7.43
N GLY A 773 28.30 3.32 -6.31
CA GLY A 773 27.52 2.16 -5.89
C GLY A 773 26.29 2.60 -5.11
N THR A 774 25.09 2.27 -5.56
CA THR A 774 23.89 2.58 -4.79
C THR A 774 23.57 1.46 -3.80
N VAL A 775 23.29 1.85 -2.56
CA VAL A 775 22.92 0.95 -1.45
C VAL A 775 21.84 1.63 -0.61
N ARG A 776 20.96 0.85 0.02
CA ARG A 776 19.87 1.38 0.85
C ARG A 776 20.38 2.25 2.01
N ASP A 777 21.53 1.84 2.57
CA ASP A 777 22.24 2.58 3.60
C ASP A 777 23.76 2.38 3.40
N PRO A 778 24.52 3.41 3.00
CA PRO A 778 25.97 3.36 2.87
C PRO A 778 26.71 3.01 4.15
N SER A 779 26.11 3.30 5.32
CA SER A 779 26.72 3.04 6.63
C SER A 779 26.50 1.62 7.14
N ASP A 780 25.66 0.84 6.46
CA ASP A 780 25.36 -0.54 6.84
C ASP A 780 26.65 -1.40 6.82
N PRO A 781 27.02 -2.05 7.94
CA PRO A 781 28.21 -2.91 8.03
C PRO A 781 28.29 -3.98 6.94
N LYS A 782 27.15 -4.43 6.39
CA LYS A 782 27.15 -5.42 5.30
C LYS A 782 27.88 -4.94 4.05
N ASN A 783 28.01 -3.62 3.85
CA ASN A 783 28.71 -3.03 2.71
C ASN A 783 30.22 -2.87 2.94
N ALA A 784 30.74 -3.20 4.14
CA ALA A 784 32.15 -3.05 4.47
C ALA A 784 33.07 -3.78 3.48
N HIS A 785 32.62 -4.92 2.95
CA HIS A 785 33.34 -5.70 1.94
C HIS A 785 33.63 -4.88 0.67
N LEU A 786 32.77 -3.95 0.29
CA LEU A 786 32.98 -3.08 -0.88
C LEU A 786 34.10 -2.07 -0.64
N MET A 787 34.18 -1.52 0.57
CA MET A 787 35.22 -0.56 0.95
C MET A 787 36.58 -1.23 1.20
N ALA A 788 36.58 -2.55 1.41
CA ALA A 788 37.78 -3.38 1.50
C ALA A 788 38.36 -3.77 0.12
N LEU A 789 37.64 -3.52 -0.98
CA LEU A 789 38.13 -3.80 -2.33
C LEU A 789 39.30 -2.90 -2.71
N ASP A 790 40.26 -3.46 -3.44
CA ASP A 790 41.41 -2.71 -3.95
C ASP A 790 40.95 -1.56 -4.85
N GLY A 791 41.42 -0.34 -4.54
CA GLY A 791 41.05 0.89 -5.24
C GLY A 791 39.74 1.55 -4.78
N ALA A 792 38.97 0.95 -3.86
CA ALA A 792 37.69 1.49 -3.41
C ALA A 792 37.84 2.85 -2.71
N ARG A 793 38.84 3.02 -1.84
CA ARG A 793 39.04 4.26 -1.04
C ARG A 793 39.12 5.55 -1.86
N GLY A 794 39.58 5.47 -3.12
CA GLY A 794 39.69 6.63 -4.01
C GLY A 794 38.63 6.68 -5.11
N ARG A 795 38.08 5.53 -5.51
CA ARG A 795 37.26 5.42 -6.73
C ARG A 795 35.85 4.85 -6.50
N LEU A 796 35.53 4.32 -5.32
CA LEU A 796 34.17 3.90 -4.97
C LEU A 796 33.51 4.95 -4.09
N ARG A 797 32.32 5.39 -4.47
CA ARG A 797 31.43 6.22 -3.64
C ARG A 797 30.12 5.47 -3.44
N LEU A 798 29.78 5.18 -2.19
CA LEU A 798 28.49 4.59 -1.85
C LEU A 798 27.45 5.71 -1.70
N CYS A 799 26.40 5.64 -2.50
CA CYS A 799 25.29 6.59 -2.47
C CYS A 799 24.09 5.92 -1.78
N LYS A 800 23.48 6.64 -0.82
CA LYS A 800 22.20 6.23 -0.25
C LYS A 800 21.16 6.38 -1.35
N ALA A 801 20.50 5.28 -1.69
CA ALA A 801 19.40 5.28 -2.64
C ALA A 801 18.45 4.13 -2.30
N ASP A 802 17.16 4.41 -2.32
CA ASP A 802 16.16 3.38 -2.57
C ASP A 802 16.00 3.18 -4.09
N LEU A 803 15.36 2.10 -4.52
CA LEU A 803 14.91 1.87 -5.91
C LEU A 803 13.96 2.96 -6.46
N LEU A 804 13.83 4.11 -5.80
CA LEU A 804 13.03 5.26 -6.20
C LEU A 804 13.82 6.59 -6.13
N ASP A 805 15.08 6.58 -5.66
CA ASP A 805 15.94 7.77 -5.53
C ASP A 805 17.22 7.62 -6.38
N TYR A 806 17.41 8.50 -7.36
CA TYR A 806 18.40 8.30 -8.43
C TYR A 806 19.36 9.46 -8.63
N ALA A 807 19.56 10.29 -7.61
CA ALA A 807 20.59 11.34 -7.62
C ALA A 807 22.00 10.79 -7.91
N ALA A 808 22.25 9.51 -7.62
CA ALA A 808 23.52 8.84 -7.89
C ALA A 808 23.88 8.76 -9.39
N VAL A 809 22.88 8.76 -10.28
CA VAL A 809 23.05 8.64 -11.74
C VAL A 809 23.55 9.94 -12.38
N ALA A 810 23.33 11.10 -11.74
CA ALA A 810 23.69 12.40 -12.30
C ALA A 810 25.19 12.53 -12.58
N GLY A 811 25.56 12.78 -13.84
CA GLY A 811 26.97 12.89 -14.26
C GLY A 811 27.72 11.55 -14.31
N CYS A 812 27.01 10.44 -14.49
CA CYS A 812 27.62 9.15 -14.84
C CYS A 812 27.62 8.97 -16.37
N ASP A 813 28.68 8.35 -16.89
CA ASP A 813 28.87 7.99 -18.29
C ASP A 813 28.17 6.66 -18.65
N GLY A 814 27.94 5.81 -17.63
CA GLY A 814 27.30 4.51 -17.78
C GLY A 814 26.53 4.07 -16.52
N VAL A 815 25.51 3.24 -16.69
CA VAL A 815 24.71 2.72 -15.56
C VAL A 815 24.53 1.20 -15.69
N PHE A 816 24.79 0.49 -14.60
CA PHE A 816 24.50 -0.94 -14.45
C PHE A 816 23.34 -1.10 -13.48
N HIS A 817 22.17 -1.47 -14.02
CA HIS A 817 20.98 -1.75 -13.23
C HIS A 817 20.97 -3.23 -12.81
N VAL A 818 21.50 -3.52 -11.62
CA VAL A 818 21.56 -4.88 -11.04
C VAL A 818 20.49 -5.09 -9.97
N ALA A 819 20.07 -4.03 -9.28
CA ALA A 819 19.06 -4.08 -8.23
C ALA A 819 17.69 -4.54 -8.75
N SER A 820 17.16 -5.62 -8.18
CA SER A 820 15.82 -6.13 -8.48
C SER A 820 15.21 -6.70 -7.21
N PRO A 821 13.92 -6.46 -6.92
CA PRO A 821 13.21 -7.18 -5.88
C PRO A 821 13.25 -8.68 -6.17
N VAL A 822 13.51 -9.49 -5.13
CA VAL A 822 13.32 -10.94 -5.18
C VAL A 822 12.08 -11.24 -4.33
N PRO A 823 11.03 -11.83 -4.91
CA PRO A 823 9.80 -12.09 -4.17
C PRO A 823 10.04 -13.07 -3.02
N ALA A 824 9.30 -12.90 -1.91
CA ALA A 824 9.10 -13.97 -0.95
C ALA A 824 8.39 -15.14 -1.66
N ALA A 825 8.53 -16.37 -1.14
CA ALA A 825 7.78 -17.50 -1.68
C ALA A 825 6.28 -17.24 -1.52
N ASN A 826 5.55 -17.25 -2.64
CA ASN A 826 4.10 -17.00 -2.76
C ASN A 826 3.62 -15.67 -2.13
N PRO A 827 3.92 -14.52 -2.78
CA PRO A 827 3.39 -13.23 -2.36
C PRO A 827 1.84 -13.23 -2.44
N PRO A 828 1.13 -12.73 -1.41
CA PRO A 828 -0.34 -12.63 -1.42
C PRO A 828 -0.87 -11.77 -2.57
N ASN A 829 -0.13 -10.72 -2.95
CA ASN A 829 -0.44 -9.89 -4.12
C ASN A 829 0.80 -9.69 -5.00
N PRO A 830 1.09 -10.60 -5.95
CA PRO A 830 2.28 -10.53 -6.78
C PRO A 830 2.35 -9.27 -7.65
N ASP A 831 1.20 -8.76 -8.11
CA ASP A 831 1.14 -7.55 -8.96
C ASP A 831 1.67 -6.32 -8.20
N VAL A 832 1.31 -6.17 -6.92
CA VAL A 832 1.70 -5.02 -6.09
C VAL A 832 3.06 -5.24 -5.42
N GLU A 833 3.35 -6.46 -4.97
CA GLU A 833 4.54 -6.75 -4.15
C GLU A 833 5.78 -7.05 -4.99
N VAL A 834 5.62 -7.48 -6.24
CA VAL A 834 6.72 -8.02 -7.06
C VAL A 834 6.80 -7.38 -8.44
N LEU A 835 5.68 -7.31 -9.18
CA LEU A 835 5.69 -6.80 -10.55
C LEU A 835 5.82 -5.28 -10.56
N ALA A 836 4.94 -4.56 -9.86
CA ALA A 836 4.94 -3.09 -9.86
C ALA A 836 6.28 -2.50 -9.36
N PRO A 837 6.90 -2.98 -8.26
CA PRO A 837 8.19 -2.44 -7.80
C PRO A 837 9.34 -2.73 -8.77
N ALA A 838 9.35 -3.90 -9.43
CA ALA A 838 10.38 -4.25 -10.40
C ALA A 838 10.30 -3.38 -11.67
N VAL A 839 9.10 -3.16 -12.19
CA VAL A 839 8.87 -2.30 -13.37
C VAL A 839 9.14 -0.84 -13.03
N ALA A 840 8.62 -0.34 -11.90
CA ALA A 840 8.82 1.05 -11.48
C ALA A 840 10.29 1.36 -11.22
N GLY A 841 11.00 0.47 -10.50
CA GLY A 841 12.44 0.62 -10.26
C GLY A 841 13.24 0.68 -11.57
N THR A 842 12.95 -0.22 -12.51
CA THR A 842 13.60 -0.23 -13.83
C THR A 842 13.32 1.07 -14.60
N ARG A 843 12.04 1.48 -14.69
CA ARG A 843 11.63 2.71 -15.39
C ARG A 843 12.30 3.95 -14.80
N HIS A 844 12.40 4.06 -13.48
CA HIS A 844 13.00 5.23 -12.86
C HIS A 844 14.51 5.32 -13.08
N VAL A 845 15.24 4.20 -13.04
CA VAL A 845 16.67 4.19 -13.41
C VAL A 845 16.86 4.67 -14.84
N LEU A 846 16.03 4.18 -15.77
CA LEU A 846 16.12 4.56 -17.18
C LEU A 846 15.77 6.03 -17.39
N ALA A 847 14.75 6.54 -16.70
CA ALA A 847 14.39 7.95 -16.73
C ALA A 847 15.49 8.85 -16.17
N ALA A 848 16.09 8.48 -15.04
CA ALA A 848 17.21 9.21 -14.46
C ALA A 848 18.44 9.16 -15.38
N SER A 849 18.69 8.02 -16.02
CA SER A 849 19.81 7.83 -16.95
C SER A 849 19.62 8.67 -18.21
N HIS A 850 18.42 8.69 -18.77
CA HIS A 850 18.07 9.53 -19.91
C HIS A 850 18.21 11.02 -19.58
N ALA A 851 17.67 11.45 -18.43
CA ALA A 851 17.79 12.84 -17.97
C ALA A 851 19.24 13.26 -17.70
N ALA A 852 20.09 12.33 -17.24
CA ALA A 852 21.51 12.57 -17.01
C ALA A 852 22.37 12.47 -18.28
N GLY A 853 21.80 12.11 -19.44
CA GLY A 853 22.54 11.95 -20.68
C GLY A 853 23.50 10.75 -20.67
N VAL A 854 23.19 9.71 -19.90
CA VAL A 854 24.01 8.48 -19.82
C VAL A 854 24.11 7.84 -21.20
N ARG A 855 25.32 7.43 -21.60
CA ARG A 855 25.58 6.83 -22.91
C ARG A 855 24.86 5.48 -23.09
N ARG A 856 24.95 4.61 -22.09
CA ARG A 856 24.36 3.26 -22.12
C ARG A 856 23.96 2.79 -20.73
N VAL A 857 22.81 2.11 -20.65
CA VAL A 857 22.33 1.41 -19.46
C VAL A 857 22.34 -0.10 -19.70
N VAL A 858 23.06 -0.84 -18.87
CA VAL A 858 23.06 -2.32 -18.86
C VAL A 858 22.16 -2.82 -17.75
N VAL A 859 21.11 -3.57 -18.11
CA VAL A 859 20.11 -4.11 -17.19
C VAL A 859 20.35 -5.61 -16.96
N VAL A 860 20.42 -6.02 -15.70
CA VAL A 860 20.55 -7.44 -15.33
C VAL A 860 19.15 -8.07 -15.19
N SER A 861 18.77 -8.81 -16.22
CA SER A 861 17.56 -9.62 -16.26
C SER A 861 17.83 -11.00 -15.64
N SER A 862 17.20 -12.06 -16.16
CA SER A 862 17.42 -13.45 -15.78
C SER A 862 17.06 -14.36 -16.95
N VAL A 863 17.66 -15.55 -17.00
CA VAL A 863 17.17 -16.63 -17.89
C VAL A 863 15.69 -16.96 -17.63
N GLY A 864 15.16 -16.66 -16.44
CA GLY A 864 13.71 -16.72 -16.17
C GLY A 864 12.84 -15.85 -17.11
N ALA A 865 13.41 -14.86 -17.79
CA ALA A 865 12.71 -14.04 -18.78
C ALA A 865 12.66 -14.65 -20.20
N VAL A 866 13.33 -15.79 -20.43
CA VAL A 866 13.38 -16.48 -21.74
C VAL A 866 12.88 -17.92 -21.72
N ILE A 867 12.93 -18.63 -20.58
CA ILE A 867 12.69 -20.09 -20.55
C ILE A 867 11.24 -20.52 -20.31
N VAL A 868 10.42 -19.70 -19.63
CA VAL A 868 9.09 -20.12 -19.15
C VAL A 868 8.06 -19.88 -20.24
N ASN A 869 8.06 -20.74 -21.26
CA ASN A 869 7.16 -20.62 -22.39
C ASN A 869 6.69 -22.02 -22.86
N PRO A 870 5.39 -22.32 -22.80
CA PRO A 870 4.84 -23.62 -23.18
C PRO A 870 4.90 -23.87 -24.69
N LYS A 871 5.15 -22.82 -25.50
CA LYS A 871 5.28 -22.91 -26.97
C LYS A 871 6.68 -23.37 -27.41
N ILE A 872 7.67 -23.27 -26.52
CA ILE A 872 9.02 -23.78 -26.79
C ILE A 872 9.02 -25.29 -26.53
N ARG A 873 9.34 -26.07 -27.57
CA ARG A 873 9.39 -27.54 -27.51
C ARG A 873 10.37 -28.03 -26.44
N ASP A 874 10.06 -29.15 -25.81
CA ASP A 874 10.97 -29.80 -24.88
C ASP A 874 12.26 -30.22 -25.59
N GLY A 875 13.40 -29.96 -24.94
CA GLY A 875 14.73 -30.19 -25.50
C GLY A 875 15.22 -29.13 -26.50
N ALA A 876 14.43 -28.09 -26.82
CA ALA A 876 14.91 -26.97 -27.62
C ALA A 876 15.91 -26.10 -26.82
N VAL A 877 16.93 -25.59 -27.51
CA VAL A 877 17.83 -24.58 -26.96
C VAL A 877 17.16 -23.21 -27.05
N VAL A 878 17.11 -22.51 -25.93
CA VAL A 878 16.53 -21.17 -25.82
C VAL A 878 17.60 -20.13 -26.15
N GLU A 879 17.29 -19.27 -27.12
CA GLU A 879 18.18 -18.20 -27.59
C GLU A 879 17.69 -16.82 -27.09
N GLU A 880 18.51 -15.79 -27.27
CA GLU A 880 18.27 -14.42 -26.77
C GLU A 880 16.99 -13.76 -27.30
N ASP A 881 16.46 -14.23 -28.43
CA ASP A 881 15.25 -13.69 -29.04
C ASP A 881 13.95 -14.32 -28.47
N SER A 882 14.09 -15.32 -27.58
CA SER A 882 12.98 -16.00 -26.92
C SER A 882 12.42 -15.20 -25.73
N TRP A 883 11.14 -15.35 -25.42
CA TRP A 883 10.52 -14.72 -24.26
C TRP A 883 9.72 -15.73 -23.45
N SER A 884 9.76 -15.58 -22.12
CA SER A 884 8.79 -16.24 -21.24
C SER A 884 7.39 -15.71 -21.53
N ASP A 885 6.40 -16.60 -21.48
CA ASP A 885 5.00 -16.30 -21.76
C ASP A 885 4.34 -15.77 -20.47
N GLU A 886 3.89 -14.52 -20.50
CA GLU A 886 3.38 -13.82 -19.31
C GLU A 886 2.12 -14.50 -18.74
N ASP A 887 1.19 -14.91 -19.60
CA ASP A 887 -0.06 -15.58 -19.18
C ASP A 887 0.24 -16.96 -18.59
N TYR A 888 1.16 -17.70 -19.20
CA TYR A 888 1.62 -18.97 -18.65
C TYR A 888 2.33 -18.77 -17.30
N CYS A 889 3.16 -17.74 -17.15
CA CYS A 889 3.78 -17.43 -15.87
C CYS A 889 2.76 -17.06 -14.79
N ARG A 890 1.67 -16.34 -15.14
CA ARG A 890 0.57 -16.02 -14.21
C ARG A 890 -0.20 -17.27 -13.79
N THR A 891 -0.54 -18.13 -14.74
CA THR A 891 -1.33 -19.34 -14.49
C THR A 891 -0.56 -20.41 -13.71
N THR A 892 0.77 -20.45 -13.85
CA THR A 892 1.65 -21.37 -13.11
C THR A 892 2.30 -20.74 -11.88
N GLU A 893 1.88 -19.53 -11.50
CA GLU A 893 2.39 -18.79 -10.34
C GLU A 893 3.92 -18.56 -10.36
N ASN A 894 4.53 -18.50 -11.55
CA ASN A 894 5.94 -18.23 -11.76
C ASN A 894 6.24 -16.71 -11.68
N TRP A 895 5.92 -16.10 -10.52
CA TRP A 895 5.94 -14.65 -10.31
C TRP A 895 7.31 -13.99 -10.50
N TYR A 896 8.41 -14.68 -10.16
CA TYR A 896 9.77 -14.18 -10.40
C TYR A 896 10.07 -14.07 -11.90
N CYS A 897 9.76 -15.12 -12.67
CA CYS A 897 9.97 -15.16 -14.10
C CYS A 897 9.12 -14.09 -14.80
N LEU A 898 7.86 -13.94 -14.37
CA LEU A 898 6.98 -12.88 -14.85
C LEU A 898 7.56 -11.49 -14.57
N SER A 899 7.97 -11.22 -13.33
CA SER A 899 8.57 -9.94 -12.92
C SER A 899 9.80 -9.57 -13.75
N LYS A 900 10.71 -10.52 -13.98
CA LYS A 900 11.89 -10.31 -14.83
C LYS A 900 11.53 -10.09 -16.30
N THR A 901 10.51 -10.79 -16.81
CA THR A 901 10.02 -10.63 -18.18
C THR A 901 9.45 -9.22 -18.40
N VAL A 902 8.53 -8.78 -17.54
CA VAL A 902 7.87 -7.48 -17.70
C VAL A 902 8.84 -6.30 -17.49
N ALA A 903 9.77 -6.42 -16.54
CA ALA A 903 10.78 -5.39 -16.30
C ALA A 903 11.76 -5.28 -17.47
N GLU A 904 12.18 -6.40 -18.06
CA GLU A 904 13.06 -6.40 -19.23
C GLU A 904 12.38 -5.81 -20.48
N ARG A 905 11.12 -6.16 -20.71
CA ARG A 905 10.34 -5.58 -21.83
C ARG A 905 10.17 -4.08 -21.68
N GLU A 906 9.85 -3.60 -20.47
CA GLU A 906 9.76 -2.17 -20.19
C GLU A 906 11.11 -1.48 -20.45
N ALA A 907 12.23 -2.11 -20.07
CA ALA A 907 13.54 -1.52 -20.27
C ALA A 907 13.88 -1.30 -21.75
N LEU A 908 13.65 -2.31 -22.57
CA LEU A 908 13.89 -2.24 -24.02
C LEU A 908 12.94 -1.23 -24.68
N ALA A 909 11.64 -1.27 -24.33
CA ALA A 909 10.64 -0.34 -24.87
C ALA A 909 10.93 1.12 -24.49
N TYR A 910 11.37 1.37 -23.25
CA TYR A 910 11.79 2.70 -22.82
C TYR A 910 13.01 3.18 -23.60
N GLY A 911 14.02 2.32 -23.76
CA GLY A 911 15.23 2.63 -24.53
C GLY A 911 14.93 3.01 -25.98
N GLU A 912 14.07 2.23 -26.66
CA GLU A 912 13.61 2.54 -28.01
C GLU A 912 12.86 3.87 -28.09
N LYS A 913 11.92 4.12 -27.16
CA LYS A 913 11.11 5.34 -27.14
C LYS A 913 11.92 6.60 -26.83
N ALA A 914 12.84 6.52 -25.87
CA ALA A 914 13.62 7.65 -25.39
C ALA A 914 14.92 7.87 -26.19
N GLY A 915 15.26 6.97 -27.13
CA GLY A 915 16.55 6.97 -27.81
C GLY A 915 17.73 6.71 -26.87
N LEU A 916 17.48 6.08 -25.70
CA LEU A 916 18.50 5.67 -24.76
C LEU A 916 19.04 4.29 -25.14
N ASP A 917 20.36 4.12 -25.17
CA ASP A 917 20.96 2.82 -25.44
C ASP A 917 20.82 1.90 -24.22
N VAL A 918 19.97 0.89 -24.34
CA VAL A 918 19.66 -0.07 -23.28
C VAL A 918 20.04 -1.46 -23.75
N VAL A 919 20.85 -2.15 -22.96
CA VAL A 919 21.29 -3.53 -23.21
C VAL A 919 20.90 -4.41 -22.02
N THR A 920 20.40 -5.60 -22.27
CA THR A 920 20.01 -6.56 -21.22
C THR A 920 20.90 -7.80 -21.22
N VAL A 921 21.24 -8.28 -20.03
CA VAL A 921 21.99 -9.53 -19.82
C VAL A 921 21.17 -10.48 -18.94
N CYS A 922 20.97 -11.71 -19.42
CA CYS A 922 20.17 -12.76 -18.78
C CYS A 922 21.07 -13.85 -18.21
N PRO A 923 21.47 -13.78 -16.92
CA PRO A 923 22.19 -14.87 -16.26
C PRO A 923 21.24 -15.97 -15.75
N PRO A 924 21.68 -17.25 -15.69
CA PRO A 924 20.98 -18.37 -15.06
C PRO A 924 21.33 -18.45 -13.56
N TRP A 925 21.47 -19.65 -12.99
CA TRP A 925 22.02 -19.81 -11.64
C TRP A 925 23.45 -19.27 -11.59
N VAL A 926 23.63 -18.17 -10.88
CA VAL A 926 24.94 -17.57 -10.66
C VAL A 926 25.58 -18.17 -9.41
N LEU A 927 26.68 -18.88 -9.60
CA LEU A 927 27.52 -19.49 -8.56
C LEU A 927 28.91 -18.85 -8.57
N GLY A 928 29.64 -18.97 -7.48
CA GLY A 928 31.00 -18.43 -7.38
C GLY A 928 31.33 -17.97 -5.96
N PRO A 929 32.58 -17.52 -5.74
CA PRO A 929 33.04 -17.05 -4.44
C PRO A 929 32.25 -15.84 -3.94
N LEU A 930 31.96 -15.80 -2.63
CA LEU A 930 31.26 -14.71 -1.96
C LEU A 930 32.22 -13.55 -1.64
N LEU A 931 31.88 -12.33 -2.07
CA LEU A 931 32.52 -11.11 -1.56
C LEU A 931 31.72 -10.50 -0.41
N GLN A 932 30.39 -10.58 -0.50
CA GLN A 932 29.48 -10.10 0.53
C GLN A 932 29.25 -11.17 1.62
N PRO A 933 28.91 -10.75 2.86
CA PRO A 933 28.75 -11.67 3.98
C PRO A 933 27.46 -12.52 3.93
N THR A 934 26.56 -12.26 2.98
CA THR A 934 25.24 -12.90 2.89
C THR A 934 25.13 -13.85 1.68
N LEU A 935 24.47 -14.98 1.89
CA LEU A 935 24.14 -15.91 0.81
C LEU A 935 23.03 -15.35 -0.08
N ASN A 936 23.16 -15.55 -1.39
CA ASN A 936 22.07 -15.34 -2.33
C ASN A 936 21.20 -16.60 -2.45
N THR A 937 20.01 -16.47 -3.06
CA THR A 937 19.05 -17.57 -3.22
C THR A 937 19.63 -18.80 -3.91
N THR A 938 20.43 -18.61 -4.97
CA THR A 938 21.08 -19.69 -5.71
C THR A 938 22.07 -20.45 -4.83
N SER A 939 22.86 -19.72 -4.04
CA SER A 939 23.83 -20.26 -3.10
C SER A 939 23.15 -21.04 -1.97
N MET A 940 22.06 -20.50 -1.41
CA MET A 940 21.24 -21.21 -0.41
C MET A 940 20.67 -22.52 -0.96
N ARG A 941 20.20 -22.53 -2.21
CA ARG A 941 19.71 -23.76 -2.85
C ARG A 941 20.83 -24.79 -3.03
N LEU A 942 22.01 -24.37 -3.49
CA LEU A 942 23.16 -25.28 -3.60
C LEU A 942 23.53 -25.87 -2.22
N VAL A 943 23.55 -25.06 -1.16
CA VAL A 943 23.78 -25.55 0.21
C VAL A 943 22.71 -26.57 0.63
N ALA A 944 21.43 -26.31 0.37
CA ALA A 944 20.34 -27.24 0.66
C ALA A 944 20.50 -28.58 -0.08
N TYR A 945 20.95 -28.56 -1.34
CA TYR A 945 21.26 -29.78 -2.10
C TYR A 945 22.46 -30.55 -1.51
N LEU A 946 23.53 -29.86 -1.13
CA LEU A 946 24.70 -30.49 -0.50
C LEU A 946 24.36 -31.09 0.87
N LYS A 947 23.43 -30.47 1.61
CA LYS A 947 22.88 -31.01 2.87
C LYS A 947 21.82 -32.10 2.67
N GLY A 948 21.36 -32.30 1.43
CA GLY A 948 20.30 -33.23 1.05
C GLY A 948 18.90 -32.88 1.55
N GLU A 949 18.67 -31.61 1.84
CA GLU A 949 17.35 -31.05 2.15
C GLU A 949 16.47 -30.95 0.89
N ASN A 950 17.05 -31.10 -0.30
CA ASN A 950 16.33 -31.17 -1.58
C ASN A 950 16.80 -32.39 -2.39
N THR A 951 15.84 -33.17 -2.89
CA THR A 951 16.09 -34.44 -3.59
C THR A 951 15.65 -34.43 -5.06
N GLU A 952 15.21 -33.29 -5.59
CA GLU A 952 14.78 -33.16 -6.99
C GLU A 952 15.97 -33.22 -7.95
N GLU A 953 15.97 -34.17 -8.88
CA GLU A 953 16.92 -34.27 -9.98
C GLU A 953 16.38 -33.56 -11.21
N LYS A 954 17.14 -32.59 -11.71
CA LYS A 954 16.86 -31.89 -12.96
C LYS A 954 18.11 -31.23 -13.52
N MET A 955 18.11 -31.00 -14.82
CA MET A 955 19.08 -30.14 -15.50
C MET A 955 18.92 -28.69 -15.06
N ARG A 956 20.04 -28.01 -14.86
CA ARG A 956 20.11 -26.60 -14.49
C ARG A 956 21.20 -25.89 -15.29
N ASN A 957 20.89 -24.70 -15.74
CA ASN A 957 21.87 -23.79 -16.35
C ASN A 957 22.61 -23.02 -15.24
N MET A 958 23.92 -22.84 -15.39
CA MET A 958 24.74 -22.11 -14.42
C MET A 958 25.84 -21.27 -15.08
N VAL A 959 26.34 -20.30 -14.32
CA VAL A 959 27.45 -19.43 -14.72
C VAL A 959 28.24 -18.97 -13.48
N ASP A 960 29.53 -18.68 -13.66
CA ASP A 960 30.35 -18.07 -12.62
C ASP A 960 29.97 -16.58 -12.44
N VAL A 961 29.86 -16.11 -11.20
CA VAL A 961 29.59 -14.69 -10.88
C VAL A 961 30.63 -13.76 -11.47
N ARG A 962 31.88 -14.21 -11.56
CA ARG A 962 32.99 -13.45 -12.16
C ARG A 962 32.77 -13.31 -13.66
N ASP A 963 32.27 -14.36 -14.32
CA ASP A 963 31.95 -14.33 -15.75
C ASP A 963 30.78 -13.38 -16.03
N VAL A 964 29.76 -13.35 -15.16
CA VAL A 964 28.66 -12.37 -15.27
C VAL A 964 29.18 -10.95 -15.13
N ALA A 965 30.00 -10.66 -14.10
CA ALA A 965 30.57 -9.33 -13.90
C ALA A 965 31.42 -8.87 -15.09
N ASP A 966 32.26 -9.77 -15.62
CA ASP A 966 33.11 -9.49 -16.78
C ASP A 966 32.26 -9.26 -18.05
N ALA A 967 31.20 -10.07 -18.27
CA ALA A 967 30.26 -9.90 -19.37
C ALA A 967 29.51 -8.56 -19.31
N LEU A 968 29.11 -8.11 -18.11
CA LEU A 968 28.45 -6.81 -17.94
C LEU A 968 29.36 -5.67 -18.37
N VAL A 969 30.64 -5.70 -17.95
CA VAL A 969 31.61 -4.69 -18.39
C VAL A 969 31.85 -4.77 -19.90
N LEU A 970 31.94 -5.98 -20.47
CA LEU A 970 32.11 -6.19 -21.91
C LEU A 970 30.98 -5.53 -22.72
N VAL A 971 29.71 -5.81 -22.39
CA VAL A 971 28.57 -5.27 -23.13
C VAL A 971 28.38 -3.76 -22.95
N GLN A 972 28.85 -3.19 -21.83
CA GLN A 972 28.80 -1.75 -21.62
C GLN A 972 29.69 -0.99 -22.62
N TYR A 973 30.80 -1.58 -23.06
CA TYR A 973 31.86 -0.84 -23.78
C TYR A 973 32.21 -1.39 -25.17
N GLU A 974 32.23 -2.70 -25.36
CA GLU A 974 32.74 -3.33 -26.59
C GLU A 974 31.63 -3.64 -27.61
N ALA A 975 30.38 -3.77 -27.17
CA ALA A 975 29.24 -4.06 -28.04
C ALA A 975 28.75 -2.86 -28.90
N ALA A 976 29.46 -1.72 -28.86
CA ALA A 976 29.01 -0.46 -29.43
C ALA A 976 28.95 -0.40 -30.97
N GLU A 977 29.51 -1.34 -31.73
CA GLU A 977 29.50 -1.23 -33.20
C GLU A 977 29.10 -2.50 -34.00
N ALA A 978 29.07 -3.71 -33.41
CA ALA A 978 29.14 -4.93 -34.24
C ALA A 978 27.82 -5.67 -34.58
N SER A 979 26.72 -5.52 -33.83
CA SER A 979 25.59 -6.47 -33.96
C SER A 979 24.18 -5.89 -34.11
N GLY A 980 23.94 -4.63 -33.75
CA GLY A 980 22.57 -4.06 -33.67
C GLY A 980 21.64 -4.75 -32.66
N ARG A 981 22.16 -5.69 -31.84
CA ARG A 981 21.38 -6.55 -30.94
C ARG A 981 21.59 -6.13 -29.47
N ARG A 982 20.49 -6.01 -28.72
CA ARG A 982 20.43 -5.39 -27.38
C ARG A 982 20.24 -6.37 -26.21
N ARG A 983 20.33 -7.68 -26.45
CA ARG A 983 20.03 -8.73 -25.46
C ARG A 983 21.01 -9.89 -25.56
N TYR A 984 21.54 -10.33 -24.43
CA TYR A 984 22.57 -11.37 -24.28
C TYR A 984 22.21 -12.37 -23.18
N ILE A 985 22.36 -13.66 -23.42
CA ILE A 985 22.31 -14.69 -22.36
C ILE A 985 23.75 -14.95 -21.89
N CYS A 986 23.94 -15.07 -20.57
CA CYS A 986 25.23 -15.31 -19.95
C CYS A 986 25.18 -16.62 -19.16
N SER A 987 25.21 -17.74 -19.87
CA SER A 987 25.15 -19.11 -19.32
C SER A 987 26.33 -19.94 -19.81
N ALA A 988 27.03 -20.60 -18.90
CA ALA A 988 28.26 -21.31 -19.21
C ALA A 988 28.05 -22.83 -19.34
N HIS A 989 27.30 -23.42 -18.40
CA HIS A 989 27.18 -24.86 -18.27
C HIS A 989 25.73 -25.28 -18.01
N THR A 990 25.33 -26.43 -18.55
CA THR A 990 24.07 -27.10 -18.20
C THR A 990 24.41 -28.49 -17.68
N MET A 991 24.01 -28.80 -16.45
CA MET A 991 24.34 -30.09 -15.83
C MET A 991 23.27 -30.52 -14.82
N LYS A 992 23.23 -31.83 -14.53
CA LYS A 992 22.31 -32.37 -13.53
C LYS A 992 22.76 -32.02 -12.12
N LEU A 993 21.81 -31.89 -11.20
CA LEU A 993 22.11 -31.64 -9.79
C LEU A 993 22.94 -32.77 -9.16
N SER A 994 22.66 -34.04 -9.47
CA SER A 994 23.50 -35.17 -9.04
C SER A 994 24.95 -35.06 -9.53
N GLU A 995 25.17 -34.61 -10.77
CA GLU A 995 26.49 -34.39 -11.35
C GLU A 995 27.22 -33.23 -10.67
N MET A 996 26.52 -32.14 -10.33
CA MET A 996 27.09 -31.03 -9.55
C MET A 996 27.60 -31.53 -8.20
N VAL A 997 26.78 -32.29 -7.47
CA VAL A 997 27.17 -32.78 -6.14
C VAL A 997 28.29 -33.81 -6.23
N ALA A 998 28.27 -34.69 -7.23
CA ALA A 998 29.36 -35.64 -7.47
C ALA A 998 30.68 -34.90 -7.77
N LEU A 999 30.63 -33.80 -8.52
CA LEU A 999 31.79 -32.95 -8.78
C LEU A 999 32.26 -32.23 -7.51
N VAL A 1000 31.35 -31.67 -6.70
CA VAL A 1000 31.70 -31.08 -5.39
C VAL A 1000 32.35 -32.10 -4.47
N ASN A 1001 31.79 -33.31 -4.36
CA ASN A 1001 32.33 -34.39 -3.53
C ASN A 1001 33.72 -34.85 -4.00
N ARG A 1002 33.99 -34.82 -5.30
CA ARG A 1002 35.32 -35.10 -5.85
C ARG A 1002 36.33 -34.00 -5.51
N LEU A 1003 35.91 -32.75 -5.57
CA LEU A 1003 36.75 -31.58 -5.32
C LEU A 1003 37.01 -31.32 -3.83
N HIS A 1004 36.06 -31.69 -2.97
CA HIS A 1004 36.09 -31.51 -1.52
C HIS A 1004 35.73 -32.83 -0.80
N PRO A 1005 36.57 -33.87 -0.90
CA PRO A 1005 36.27 -35.20 -0.36
C PRO A 1005 36.21 -35.26 1.18
N ASP A 1006 36.72 -34.22 1.84
CA ASP A 1006 36.70 -34.03 3.28
C ASP A 1006 35.36 -33.48 3.80
N LEU A 1007 34.50 -32.95 2.91
CA LEU A 1007 33.17 -32.47 3.28
C LEU A 1007 32.28 -33.66 3.67
N LYS A 1008 31.89 -33.74 4.95
CA LYS A 1008 30.97 -34.80 5.42
C LYS A 1008 29.54 -34.48 4.97
N LEU A 1009 29.18 -34.88 3.76
CA LEU A 1009 27.82 -34.78 3.20
C LEU A 1009 26.85 -35.79 3.86
N MET A 1010 26.77 -35.82 5.19
CA MET A 1010 26.00 -36.79 6.01
C MET A 1010 24.48 -36.80 5.73
N GLY A 1011 23.96 -35.78 5.04
CA GLY A 1011 22.56 -35.68 4.63
C GLY A 1011 22.30 -35.91 3.15
N TYR A 1012 23.32 -36.17 2.31
CA TYR A 1012 23.14 -36.27 0.85
C TYR A 1012 22.09 -37.33 0.45
N PRO A 1013 21.18 -37.02 -0.50
CA PRO A 1013 20.15 -37.95 -0.91
C PRO A 1013 20.78 -39.13 -1.64
N ARG A 1014 20.65 -40.34 -1.09
CA ARG A 1014 21.07 -41.58 -1.80
C ARG A 1014 20.20 -41.90 -3.02
N LYS A 1015 19.06 -41.22 -3.14
CA LYS A 1015 18.10 -41.33 -4.23
C LYS A 1015 17.58 -39.94 -4.56
N PHE A 1016 17.55 -39.62 -5.84
CA PHE A 1016 16.90 -38.42 -6.33
C PHE A 1016 15.53 -38.74 -6.94
N VAL A 1017 14.63 -37.78 -6.89
CA VAL A 1017 13.31 -37.80 -7.51
C VAL A 1017 13.39 -36.98 -8.79
N GLN A 1018 13.12 -37.60 -9.94
CA GLN A 1018 13.18 -36.90 -11.22
C GLN A 1018 12.14 -35.78 -11.26
N ALA A 1019 12.61 -34.56 -11.53
CA ALA A 1019 11.80 -33.38 -11.79
C ALA A 1019 11.96 -32.96 -13.26
N GLU A 1020 11.17 -31.97 -13.68
CA GLU A 1020 11.26 -31.43 -15.04
C GLU A 1020 12.59 -30.69 -15.25
N ASP A 1021 13.27 -31.03 -16.35
CA ASP A 1021 14.55 -30.47 -16.73
C ASP A 1021 14.42 -29.02 -17.19
N GLU A 1022 15.33 -28.16 -16.76
CA GLU A 1022 15.41 -26.80 -17.31
C GLU A 1022 15.87 -26.86 -18.78
N LYS A 1023 15.19 -26.11 -19.65
CA LYS A 1023 15.56 -25.98 -21.06
C LYS A 1023 16.99 -25.45 -21.17
N GLY A 1024 17.79 -26.02 -22.07
CA GLY A 1024 19.14 -25.52 -22.35
C GLY A 1024 19.07 -24.10 -22.95
N VAL A 1025 20.09 -23.29 -22.71
CA VAL A 1025 20.17 -21.92 -23.23
C VAL A 1025 21.46 -21.71 -24.02
N SER A 1026 21.40 -20.92 -25.09
CA SER A 1026 22.57 -20.54 -25.89
C SER A 1026 23.21 -19.26 -25.35
N SER A 1027 24.54 -19.17 -25.41
CA SER A 1027 25.30 -17.94 -25.13
C SER A 1027 26.24 -17.58 -26.28
N GLU A 1028 25.96 -18.09 -27.48
CA GLU A 1028 26.76 -17.87 -28.69
C GLU A 1028 26.92 -16.38 -28.99
N ARG A 1029 25.89 -15.56 -28.76
CA ARG A 1029 25.95 -14.11 -29.01
C ARG A 1029 26.96 -13.40 -28.11
N LEU A 1030 27.10 -13.86 -26.86
CA LEU A 1030 28.10 -13.33 -25.92
C LEU A 1030 29.50 -13.88 -26.26
N GLN A 1031 29.61 -15.16 -26.62
CA GLN A 1031 30.88 -15.78 -27.03
C GLN A 1031 31.43 -15.18 -28.32
N ALA A 1032 30.56 -14.73 -29.24
CA ALA A 1032 30.95 -14.01 -30.45
C ALA A 1032 31.66 -12.68 -30.17
N LEU A 1033 31.52 -12.10 -28.96
CA LEU A 1033 32.28 -10.94 -28.50
C LEU A 1033 33.68 -11.32 -27.98
N GLY A 1034 34.14 -12.55 -28.19
CA GLY A 1034 35.44 -13.04 -27.71
C GLY A 1034 35.42 -13.55 -26.26
N TRP A 1035 34.24 -13.70 -25.66
CA TRP A 1035 34.07 -14.12 -24.27
C TRP A 1035 34.37 -15.62 -24.07
N LYS A 1036 35.08 -15.96 -22.98
CA LYS A 1036 35.35 -17.34 -22.56
C LYS A 1036 34.92 -17.55 -21.11
N PHE A 1037 34.08 -18.56 -20.89
CA PHE A 1037 33.60 -18.91 -19.56
C PHE A 1037 34.63 -19.75 -18.78
N ARG A 1038 34.59 -19.61 -17.45
CA ARG A 1038 35.29 -20.50 -16.52
C ARG A 1038 34.68 -21.90 -16.57
N THR A 1039 35.46 -22.90 -16.19
CA THR A 1039 34.99 -24.30 -16.17
C THR A 1039 34.04 -24.54 -15.00
N ALA A 1040 33.10 -25.48 -15.13
CA ALA A 1040 32.20 -25.86 -14.03
C ALA A 1040 32.99 -26.34 -12.79
N GLU A 1041 34.13 -26.99 -13.00
CA GLU A 1041 35.04 -27.43 -11.95
C GLU A 1041 35.62 -26.25 -11.16
N GLU A 1042 36.14 -25.24 -11.86
CA GLU A 1042 36.66 -24.02 -11.24
C GLU A 1042 35.57 -23.28 -10.46
N THR A 1043 34.40 -23.10 -11.07
CA THR A 1043 33.27 -22.40 -10.44
C THR A 1043 32.82 -23.09 -9.17
N LEU A 1044 32.58 -24.41 -9.20
CA LEU A 1044 32.12 -25.15 -8.01
C LEU A 1044 33.19 -25.26 -6.94
N ARG A 1045 34.47 -25.45 -7.33
CA ARG A 1045 35.60 -25.48 -6.40
C ARG A 1045 35.67 -24.20 -5.59
N ASP A 1046 35.68 -23.06 -6.27
CA ASP A 1046 35.85 -21.73 -5.65
C ASP A 1046 34.60 -21.33 -4.85
N THR A 1047 33.41 -21.71 -5.33
CA THR A 1047 32.13 -21.53 -4.62
C THR A 1047 32.17 -22.22 -3.26
N VAL A 1048 32.47 -23.52 -3.24
CA VAL A 1048 32.47 -24.32 -1.99
C VAL A 1048 33.61 -23.90 -1.08
N ALA A 1049 34.80 -23.62 -1.61
CA ALA A 1049 35.91 -23.10 -0.81
C ALA A 1049 35.54 -21.79 -0.10
N SER A 1050 34.84 -20.89 -0.80
CA SER A 1050 34.35 -19.63 -0.21
C SER A 1050 33.28 -19.88 0.87
N TYR A 1051 32.37 -20.84 0.67
CA TYR A 1051 31.37 -21.19 1.69
C TYR A 1051 32.02 -21.75 2.95
N ARG A 1052 33.07 -22.57 2.82
CA ARG A 1052 33.85 -23.08 3.96
C ARG A 1052 34.56 -21.96 4.70
N ALA A 1053 35.24 -21.07 3.97
CA ALA A 1053 35.92 -19.91 4.56
C ALA A 1053 34.95 -18.99 5.32
N ALA A 1054 33.69 -18.94 4.91
CA ALA A 1054 32.62 -18.20 5.57
C ALA A 1054 31.92 -18.97 6.72
N GLY A 1055 32.32 -20.21 7.02
CA GLY A 1055 31.70 -21.05 8.06
C GLY A 1055 30.29 -21.53 7.73
N ILE A 1056 29.94 -21.60 6.43
CA ILE A 1056 28.61 -22.00 5.95
C ILE A 1056 28.53 -23.52 5.74
N LEU A 1057 29.65 -24.12 5.35
CA LEU A 1057 29.85 -25.55 5.20
C LEU A 1057 31.05 -25.97 6.06
N ASP A 1058 30.85 -26.94 6.94
CA ASP A 1058 31.87 -27.48 7.85
C ASP A 1058 32.48 -28.79 7.34
#